data_AF-A0A1R0W9R8-F1
#
_entry.id   AF-A0A1R0W9R8-F1
#
_cell.length_a   1.000
_cell.length_b   1.000
_cell.length_c   1.000
_cell.angle_alpha   90.00
_cell.angle_beta   90.00
_cell.angle_gamma   90.00
#
_symmetry.space_group_name_H-M   'P 1'
#
loop_
_entity.id
_entity.type
_entity.pdbx_description
1 polymer ?
#
loop_
_entity_poly.entity_id
_entity_poly.type
_entity_poly.pdbx_seq_one_letter_code
_entity_poly.pdbx_strand_id
1 'polypeptide(L)'
;MKKKISLLLTAALCAQMVFSWGMEKNYAAEAGMTQASTQIEDVTDISPYSGQVEVAQTPSLTMELTQPVRKGEGSIRIRSLSDNKEVKAFDLATEVKIYETKGGNEVSPEGYGTYITMNLGTTQLQSGGYYVLIDAGTFTKEQGVPFAGIQDASKWRFWTVGMGEVSVVEKVPANGGSGILPSSTLTLQFAKEMYPAAGAIQIINRKSGQTVETISSTSSNVSGGGTNTIKIKPSISFENNTSYDILVSAGAFWDAQQNRSAEIREGDWRFLVSTDTTALTVTSLSPYDGNMSAPVDQPITLTFNKALDINYPGNVTLRKAGGSVVNTTTVINDKNHRQLVISPAAQLEHNTTYQVDVPGGVFRDAAGNTFGGLVGSSSWSFKTFTRDTTAPVLQTSKMYSNTLIRLTYDEWLNSNTRPLISSYSVTVNGETRGISDVSISGDSVYIMLDTGVAVGQVVRLSYTPGIRPLQDDAGNAVAAFSSREIINDLDSVLSKPREGTVYGNTLYLYFTESVKVTSSSAKDQFVVTADGSSIGISSISISNGSVVTLTLDRSVRDGEVIRVNYTPGSYPLKDNREQSLAGFTDFFVRNSNDTKAPELLEVTASGNKMYVRYNEALRTNDLPLKSQFSVLVNRTPLFVNAVDAEEDTVTLTLANTIQMNQDVTLSYIPGVKRLTDLNYNPAGYINLVPVTVYGSGSVRQAEVQGSTVLLTMTESMQGSGTITASQFTVNTGGQNIQPTTAVVQGQTITITLSNAVLTGQAVTMMYTPGTTPLRTAAGELIAGFGPIPLQNKTTGSTNPSSGSGGAVGMPSGLSVLNSGLFNETGYALSTAATKRTTALSKYNRAVSSYTVSADTLKQAFAFASSASGVSKKLVVEVPETEAAAMVGFPVQILDELKRQYPDAVIGVRYGDRIFTVSVSDLDLTSMAARVYSDITKTTLYLQIEEVPSSSSVTMDTMLSQASATKLSAYTDVSSFIVSDTSTKTEVALKGQLKLRLSSMTNSRTLGVVKLDNTIQRLSPVPSKISQTTDAVLIQANLSENQALIAANHPVQYMGLYGHWGKEAVEGLAAKWIIDTAAGAEYGPNTAITRAEFAGMIARALGLIGSWDTTQQFGDVPYNVSGAYIGAAAKAGIITGHQDGTFKPNQLITREQMAIMMVRALHYGGHDSGLNGSANSILSKFKDRAYIQAPNIVAEAVQQGIIEGMTQNTFKPGGNATRAQAAVMITRMLSIYTE
;
A
#
# COMPACT_ATOMS: atom_id res chain seq x y z
N MET A 1 24.62 36.01 75.90
CA MET A 1 24.47 36.05 74.44
C MET A 1 24.18 34.64 73.94
N LYS A 2 22.97 34.08 73.94
CA LYS A 2 21.63 34.62 74.24
C LYS A 2 21.30 35.85 73.43
N LYS A 3 20.59 35.70 72.32
CA LYS A 3 19.57 36.67 71.89
C LYS A 3 18.75 35.97 70.79
N LYS A 4 17.48 35.64 71.03
CA LYS A 4 16.35 36.55 71.24
C LYS A 4 16.16 37.46 70.03
N ILE A 5 14.88 37.59 69.69
CA ILE A 5 14.25 38.86 69.33
C ILE A 5 14.60 39.23 67.88
N SER A 6 13.65 39.42 66.98
CA SER A 6 12.30 39.92 67.21
C SER A 6 11.87 40.54 65.91
N LEU A 7 10.61 40.28 65.56
CA LEU A 7 9.67 41.28 65.08
C LEU A 7 10.03 41.98 63.73
N LEU A 8 9.08 42.46 62.95
CA LEU A 8 7.72 42.88 63.23
C LEU A 8 6.81 42.23 62.17
N LEU A 9 5.63 41.71 62.56
CA LEU A 9 4.38 42.48 62.57
C LEU A 9 4.22 43.24 61.24
N THR A 10 3.17 43.05 60.45
CA THR A 10 1.78 43.30 60.88
C THR A 10 0.80 42.84 59.79
N ALA A 11 -0.31 42.24 60.20
CA ALA A 11 -1.65 42.27 59.57
C ALA A 11 -1.91 41.56 58.22
N ALA A 12 -2.36 40.30 58.28
CA ALA A 12 -3.52 39.76 57.55
C ALA A 12 -3.85 38.36 58.12
N LEU A 13 -4.80 38.25 59.05
CA LEU A 13 -6.15 37.71 58.83
C LEU A 13 -6.21 36.25 58.28
N CYS A 14 -6.69 35.34 59.14
CA CYS A 14 -7.25 34.00 58.89
C CYS A 14 -6.33 32.79 58.61
N ALA A 15 -6.53 31.76 59.45
CA ALA A 15 -6.50 30.31 59.22
C ALA A 15 -5.40 29.48 59.93
N GLN A 16 -5.87 28.39 60.56
CA GLN A 16 -5.17 27.16 60.98
C GLN A 16 -4.51 27.08 62.36
N MET A 17 -5.35 26.97 63.41
CA MET A 17 -5.31 25.89 64.42
C MET A 17 -6.61 25.92 65.24
N VAL A 18 -7.65 25.25 64.72
CA VAL A 18 -8.82 24.80 65.49
C VAL A 18 -9.26 23.51 64.81
N PHE A 19 -9.06 22.34 65.42
CA PHE A 19 -9.86 21.13 65.19
C PHE A 19 -9.55 20.10 66.28
N SER A 20 -10.12 20.33 67.46
CA SER A 20 -10.54 19.27 68.38
C SER A 20 -11.25 19.96 69.55
N TRP A 21 -12.57 20.02 69.42
CA TRP A 21 -13.67 20.14 70.41
C TRP A 21 -14.87 20.49 69.52
N GLY A 22 -15.75 19.53 69.28
CA GLY A 22 -16.91 19.41 70.14
C GLY A 22 -18.04 20.24 69.53
N MET A 23 -18.72 19.69 68.52
CA MET A 23 -20.15 19.96 68.35
C MET A 23 -20.87 18.66 68.65
N GLU A 24 -21.59 18.70 69.76
CA GLU A 24 -22.79 17.91 69.99
C GLU A 24 -23.63 17.87 68.70
N LYS A 25 -23.89 16.65 68.23
CA LYS A 25 -25.16 16.36 67.58
C LYS A 25 -25.84 15.31 68.44
N ASN A 26 -26.76 15.81 69.27
CA ASN A 26 -28.06 15.21 69.56
C ASN A 26 -28.20 13.76 69.07
N TYR A 27 -28.04 12.80 69.99
CA TYR A 27 -28.79 11.56 69.91
C TYR A 27 -30.25 11.88 70.24
N ALA A 28 -30.97 12.41 69.25
CA ALA A 28 -32.41 12.48 69.22
C ALA A 28 -32.83 12.61 67.74
N ALA A 29 -32.96 11.46 67.07
CA ALA A 29 -33.84 11.24 65.93
C ALA A 29 -33.82 9.75 65.63
N GLU A 30 -34.75 9.04 66.28
CA GLU A 30 -35.56 7.98 65.69
C GLU A 30 -34.98 7.36 64.40
N ALA A 31 -34.30 6.21 64.57
CA ALA A 31 -34.33 5.19 63.53
C ALA A 31 -35.78 4.73 63.39
N GLY A 32 -36.52 5.38 62.50
CA GLY A 32 -37.74 4.85 61.91
C GLY A 32 -37.41 3.64 61.03
N MET A 33 -36.94 2.55 61.63
CA MET A 33 -37.27 1.24 61.11
C MET A 33 -38.74 1.06 61.44
N THR A 34 -39.62 1.22 60.45
CA THR A 34 -40.95 0.63 60.50
C THR A 34 -40.77 -0.88 60.56
N GLN A 35 -40.53 -1.37 61.78
CA GLN A 35 -40.79 -2.76 62.11
C GLN A 35 -42.24 -2.99 61.73
N ALA A 36 -42.50 -3.94 60.84
CA ALA A 36 -43.80 -4.58 60.77
C ALA A 36 -43.96 -5.34 62.09
N SER A 37 -44.32 -4.59 63.15
CA SER A 37 -44.76 -5.19 64.38
C SER A 37 -46.05 -5.92 64.03
N THR A 38 -46.08 -7.22 64.28
CA THR A 38 -47.30 -7.83 64.77
C THR A 38 -47.63 -7.14 66.08
N GLN A 39 -48.22 -5.93 66.02
CA GLN A 39 -48.59 -5.20 67.22
C GLN A 39 -49.47 -6.11 68.06
N ILE A 40 -49.01 -6.36 69.28
CA ILE A 40 -49.84 -6.91 70.33
C ILE A 40 -50.57 -5.69 70.88
N GLU A 41 -51.90 -5.71 70.76
CA GLU A 41 -52.74 -4.60 71.19
C GLU A 41 -52.43 -4.24 72.66
N ASP A 42 -52.31 -2.95 72.95
CA ASP A 42 -51.93 -2.41 74.26
C ASP A 42 -50.52 -2.70 74.78
N VAL A 43 -49.62 -3.33 74.01
CA VAL A 43 -48.22 -3.59 74.40
C VAL A 43 -47.27 -2.64 73.66
N THR A 44 -46.45 -1.91 74.40
CA THR A 44 -45.44 -0.99 73.86
C THR A 44 -44.08 -1.64 73.68
N ASP A 45 -43.70 -2.58 74.55
CA ASP A 45 -42.41 -3.26 74.49
C ASP A 45 -42.50 -4.66 75.12
N ILE A 46 -41.69 -5.60 74.63
CA ILE A 46 -41.53 -6.94 75.19
C ILE A 46 -40.05 -7.34 75.15
N SER A 47 -39.58 -7.98 76.22
CA SER A 47 -38.23 -8.55 76.29
C SER A 47 -38.29 -10.01 76.74
N PRO A 48 -37.68 -10.97 76.03
CA PRO A 48 -37.07 -10.81 74.70
C PRO A 48 -38.08 -10.29 73.68
N TYR A 49 -37.64 -9.45 72.74
CA TYR A 49 -38.52 -8.99 71.67
C TYR A 49 -38.92 -10.18 70.80
N SER A 50 -40.12 -10.14 70.20
CA SER A 50 -40.56 -11.26 69.36
C SER A 50 -39.65 -11.43 68.15
N GLY A 51 -39.10 -12.63 67.95
CA GLY A 51 -38.05 -12.88 66.97
C GLY A 51 -36.63 -12.94 67.57
N GLN A 52 -36.43 -12.55 68.84
CA GLN A 52 -35.09 -12.44 69.41
C GLN A 52 -34.40 -13.81 69.52
N VAL A 53 -33.12 -13.83 69.17
CA VAL A 53 -32.23 -15.00 69.22
C VAL A 53 -31.15 -14.81 70.28
N GLU A 54 -30.42 -15.87 70.62
CA GLU A 54 -29.40 -15.89 71.68
C GLU A 54 -29.91 -15.44 73.05
N VAL A 55 -31.18 -15.72 73.31
CA VAL A 55 -31.76 -15.47 74.62
C VAL A 55 -31.12 -16.40 75.65
N ALA A 56 -30.71 -15.86 76.81
CA ALA A 56 -30.19 -16.71 77.87
C ALA A 56 -31.20 -17.85 78.19
N GLN A 57 -30.72 -19.02 78.57
CA GLN A 57 -31.61 -20.16 78.91
C GLN A 57 -32.49 -19.89 80.15
N THR A 58 -32.24 -18.79 80.87
CA THR A 58 -33.07 -18.26 81.95
C THR A 58 -33.38 -16.78 81.67
N PRO A 59 -34.20 -16.44 80.67
CA PRO A 59 -34.41 -15.05 80.32
C PRO A 59 -35.28 -14.32 81.32
N SER A 60 -35.02 -13.04 81.54
CA SER A 60 -36.00 -12.17 82.18
C SER A 60 -37.09 -11.83 81.17
N LEU A 61 -38.29 -12.39 81.34
CA LEU A 61 -39.43 -12.04 80.49
C LEU A 61 -40.09 -10.76 81.02
N THR A 62 -40.18 -9.72 80.20
CA THR A 62 -40.80 -8.46 80.56
C THR A 62 -41.74 -7.95 79.47
N MET A 63 -42.79 -7.25 79.88
CA MET A 63 -43.81 -6.67 78.99
C MET A 63 -44.18 -5.29 79.51
N GLU A 64 -44.17 -4.30 78.63
CA GLU A 64 -44.59 -2.93 78.90
C GLU A 64 -45.90 -2.65 78.16
N LEU A 65 -46.88 -2.11 78.87
CA LEU A 65 -48.22 -1.85 78.37
C LEU A 65 -48.46 -0.34 78.20
N THR A 66 -49.37 0.01 77.30
CA THR A 66 -49.79 1.40 77.05
C THR A 66 -50.58 2.02 78.20
N GLN A 67 -51.17 1.19 79.09
CA GLN A 67 -52.00 1.62 80.22
C GLN A 67 -51.73 0.75 81.47
N PRO A 68 -51.90 1.31 82.68
CA PRO A 68 -51.73 0.56 83.92
C PRO A 68 -52.73 -0.61 84.02
N VAL A 69 -52.23 -1.78 84.40
CA VAL A 69 -53.03 -2.98 84.66
C VAL A 69 -52.72 -3.57 86.03
N ARG A 70 -53.67 -4.36 86.55
CA ARG A 70 -53.48 -5.24 87.70
C ARG A 70 -53.65 -6.70 87.31
N LYS A 71 -53.27 -7.62 88.19
CA LYS A 71 -53.48 -9.07 88.00
C LYS A 71 -54.98 -9.42 88.01
N GLY A 72 -55.41 -10.26 87.07
CA GLY A 72 -56.76 -10.80 86.96
C GLY A 72 -56.78 -12.34 87.07
N GLU A 73 -57.73 -12.98 86.40
CA GLU A 73 -57.94 -14.43 86.42
C GLU A 73 -57.57 -15.03 85.06
N GLY A 74 -56.35 -15.55 84.93
CA GLY A 74 -55.84 -16.15 83.68
C GLY A 74 -54.48 -16.83 83.88
N SER A 75 -53.89 -17.38 82.82
CA SER A 75 -52.59 -18.07 82.89
C SER A 75 -51.57 -17.50 81.92
N ILE A 76 -50.29 -17.59 82.31
CA ILE A 76 -49.15 -17.26 81.46
C ILE A 76 -48.32 -18.54 81.28
N ARG A 77 -47.95 -18.86 80.05
CA ARG A 77 -47.23 -20.10 79.72
C ARG A 77 -46.12 -19.86 78.70
N ILE A 78 -45.02 -20.61 78.83
CA ILE A 78 -44.01 -20.78 77.78
C ILE A 78 -44.21 -22.16 77.15
N ARG A 79 -44.20 -22.21 75.82
CA ARG A 79 -44.23 -23.47 75.06
C ARG A 79 -43.05 -23.56 74.09
N SER A 80 -42.62 -24.79 73.80
CA SER A 80 -41.60 -25.06 72.78
C SER A 80 -42.19 -24.89 71.38
N LEU A 81 -41.48 -24.20 70.50
CA LEU A 81 -41.85 -24.09 69.08
C LEU A 81 -41.71 -25.42 68.33
N SER A 82 -40.84 -26.33 68.80
CA SER A 82 -40.51 -27.56 68.09
C SER A 82 -41.59 -28.64 68.20
N ASP A 83 -42.22 -28.79 69.37
CA ASP A 83 -43.20 -29.84 69.63
C ASP A 83 -44.48 -29.35 70.32
N ASN A 84 -44.63 -28.03 70.46
CA ASN A 84 -45.77 -27.35 71.06
C ASN A 84 -46.04 -27.69 72.53
N LYS A 85 -45.11 -28.36 73.22
CA LYS A 85 -45.27 -28.73 74.63
C LYS A 85 -45.09 -27.54 75.54
N GLU A 86 -45.86 -27.53 76.63
CA GLU A 86 -45.70 -26.57 77.71
C GLU A 86 -44.42 -26.83 78.49
N VAL A 87 -43.61 -25.79 78.61
CA VAL A 87 -42.28 -25.82 79.23
C VAL A 87 -42.34 -25.17 80.61
N LYS A 88 -43.19 -24.16 80.79
CA LYS A 88 -43.42 -23.47 82.05
C LYS A 88 -44.81 -22.84 82.07
N ALA A 89 -45.52 -22.95 83.19
CA ALA A 89 -46.64 -22.09 83.56
C ALA A 89 -46.22 -21.20 84.73
N PHE A 90 -46.62 -19.92 84.73
CA PHE A 90 -46.25 -18.97 85.79
C PHE A 90 -47.31 -18.89 86.87
N ASP A 91 -46.87 -18.86 88.12
CA ASP A 91 -47.73 -18.49 89.25
C ASP A 91 -47.87 -16.95 89.31
N LEU A 92 -49.08 -16.45 89.06
CA LEU A 92 -49.36 -15.02 89.07
C LEU A 92 -49.07 -14.36 90.43
N ALA A 93 -49.15 -15.07 91.56
CA ALA A 93 -48.93 -14.48 92.87
C ALA A 93 -47.44 -14.23 93.15
N THR A 94 -46.59 -15.20 92.79
CA THR A 94 -45.19 -15.25 93.23
C THR A 94 -44.16 -14.97 92.13
N GLU A 95 -44.46 -15.31 90.87
CA GLU A 95 -43.50 -15.26 89.76
C GLU A 95 -43.74 -14.06 88.81
N VAL A 96 -44.92 -13.44 88.88
CA VAL A 96 -45.27 -12.27 88.07
C VAL A 96 -45.31 -11.03 88.96
N LYS A 97 -44.59 -9.96 88.58
CA LYS A 97 -44.58 -8.68 89.30
C LYS A 97 -44.95 -7.53 88.38
N ILE A 98 -45.73 -6.60 88.90
CA ILE A 98 -46.17 -5.38 88.21
C ILE A 98 -45.53 -4.18 88.90
N TYR A 99 -44.86 -3.35 88.11
CA TYR A 99 -44.24 -2.11 88.52
C TYR A 99 -44.98 -0.95 87.87
N GLU A 100 -45.11 0.18 88.59
CA GLU A 100 -45.81 1.36 88.08
C GLU A 100 -45.27 1.82 86.73
N THR A 101 -43.93 1.81 86.58
CA THR A 101 -43.22 2.13 85.34
C THR A 101 -41.94 1.29 85.20
N LYS A 102 -41.38 1.24 83.99
CA LYS A 102 -40.11 0.55 83.68
C LYS A 102 -38.95 1.19 84.45
N GLY A 103 -38.21 0.38 85.19
CA GLY A 103 -37.10 0.83 86.04
C GLY A 103 -37.48 1.18 87.49
N GLY A 104 -38.74 0.98 87.88
CA GLY A 104 -39.16 1.07 89.29
C GLY A 104 -38.52 0.00 90.16
N ASN A 105 -38.12 0.37 91.38
CA ASN A 105 -37.46 -0.52 92.33
C ASN A 105 -38.43 -1.23 93.30
N GLU A 106 -39.69 -0.79 93.37
CA GLU A 106 -40.71 -1.34 94.25
C GLU A 106 -41.91 -1.84 93.42
N VAL A 107 -42.45 -3.01 93.80
CA VAL A 107 -43.68 -3.56 93.19
C VAL A 107 -44.84 -2.65 93.58
N SER A 108 -45.71 -2.31 92.63
CA SER A 108 -46.82 -1.37 92.85
C SER A 108 -47.65 -1.77 94.08
N PRO A 109 -47.76 -0.91 95.12
CA PRO A 109 -48.52 -1.21 96.34
C PRO A 109 -50.01 -1.41 96.08
N GLU A 110 -50.53 -0.72 95.06
CA GLU A 110 -51.94 -0.78 94.64
C GLU A 110 -52.21 -1.86 93.57
N GLY A 111 -51.16 -2.56 93.12
CA GLY A 111 -51.24 -3.63 92.14
C GLY A 111 -51.41 -3.17 90.69
N TYR A 112 -51.47 -1.85 90.43
CA TYR A 112 -51.55 -1.26 89.10
C TYR A 112 -50.19 -0.77 88.59
N GLY A 113 -49.88 -1.08 87.33
CA GLY A 113 -48.68 -0.54 86.68
C GLY A 113 -48.57 -0.94 85.21
N THR A 114 -47.67 -0.31 84.49
CA THR A 114 -47.48 -0.55 83.05
C THR A 114 -46.39 -1.57 82.75
N TYR A 115 -45.52 -1.89 83.71
CA TYR A 115 -44.36 -2.75 83.47
C TYR A 115 -44.46 -4.08 84.22
N ILE A 116 -44.52 -5.17 83.48
CA ILE A 116 -44.69 -6.53 83.99
C ILE A 116 -43.37 -7.28 83.83
N THR A 117 -42.97 -8.00 84.88
CA THR A 117 -41.88 -8.97 84.84
C THR A 117 -42.39 -10.35 85.20
N MET A 118 -41.90 -11.37 84.51
CA MET A 118 -42.24 -12.77 84.70
C MET A 118 -40.93 -13.54 84.92
N ASN A 119 -40.77 -14.06 86.14
CA ASN A 119 -39.54 -14.75 86.55
C ASN A 119 -39.70 -16.26 86.37
N LEU A 120 -38.79 -16.90 85.63
CA LEU A 120 -38.80 -18.35 85.41
C LEU A 120 -38.44 -19.17 86.67
N GLY A 121 -37.95 -18.51 87.73
CA GLY A 121 -37.48 -19.16 88.94
C GLY A 121 -36.26 -20.04 88.65
N THR A 122 -36.31 -21.31 89.03
CA THR A 122 -35.25 -22.30 88.74
C THR A 122 -35.42 -22.99 87.38
N THR A 123 -36.40 -22.60 86.57
CA THR A 123 -36.69 -23.24 85.28
C THR A 123 -35.69 -22.78 84.22
N GLN A 124 -34.92 -23.71 83.66
CA GLN A 124 -33.98 -23.45 82.58
C GLN A 124 -34.52 -24.00 81.25
N LEU A 125 -34.71 -23.10 80.28
CA LEU A 125 -35.11 -23.43 78.92
C LEU A 125 -33.93 -24.12 78.20
N GLN A 126 -34.17 -25.28 77.57
CA GLN A 126 -33.16 -25.94 76.73
C GLN A 126 -32.83 -25.11 75.49
N SER A 127 -31.74 -25.43 74.77
CA SER A 127 -31.46 -24.80 73.47
C SER A 127 -32.58 -25.12 72.47
N GLY A 128 -33.32 -24.11 72.05
CA GLY A 128 -34.43 -24.23 71.11
C GLY A 128 -35.29 -22.98 71.04
N GLY A 129 -36.29 -23.00 70.15
CA GLY A 129 -37.28 -21.93 70.03
C GLY A 129 -38.44 -22.07 71.02
N TYR A 130 -38.91 -20.95 71.58
CA TYR A 130 -40.01 -20.87 72.53
C TYR A 130 -40.97 -19.73 72.21
N TYR A 131 -42.19 -19.82 72.70
CA TYR A 131 -43.16 -18.73 72.62
C TYR A 131 -43.96 -18.59 73.92
N VAL A 132 -44.43 -17.37 74.19
CA VAL A 132 -45.16 -16.99 75.40
C VAL A 132 -46.63 -16.79 75.06
N LEU A 133 -47.51 -17.43 75.82
CA LEU A 133 -48.95 -17.20 75.79
C LEU A 133 -49.42 -16.55 77.08
N ILE A 134 -50.36 -15.62 76.96
CA ILE A 134 -51.04 -14.93 78.07
C ILE A 134 -52.54 -15.03 77.81
N ASP A 135 -53.30 -15.61 78.72
CA ASP A 135 -54.76 -15.70 78.57
C ASP A 135 -55.43 -14.33 78.67
N ALA A 136 -56.50 -14.13 77.91
CA ALA A 136 -57.33 -12.94 78.03
C ALA A 136 -57.84 -12.83 79.48
N GLY A 137 -57.73 -11.64 80.07
CA GLY A 137 -58.13 -11.41 81.47
C GLY A 137 -57.06 -11.74 82.53
N THR A 138 -55.90 -12.29 82.14
CA THR A 138 -54.73 -12.45 83.04
C THR A 138 -54.31 -11.12 83.68
N PHE A 139 -54.48 -10.03 82.92
CA PHE A 139 -54.34 -8.67 83.43
C PHE A 139 -55.63 -7.87 83.16
N THR A 140 -55.97 -6.93 84.04
CA THR A 140 -57.17 -6.09 83.94
C THR A 140 -56.79 -4.62 84.05
N LYS A 141 -57.29 -3.79 83.13
CA LYS A 141 -57.14 -2.32 83.13
C LYS A 141 -58.00 -1.67 84.22
N GLU A 142 -57.76 -0.40 84.50
CA GLU A 142 -58.64 0.43 85.34
C GLU A 142 -60.09 0.39 84.80
N GLN A 143 -61.10 0.33 85.68
CA GLN A 143 -62.53 0.06 85.38
C GLN A 143 -62.89 -1.39 85.00
N GLY A 144 -61.96 -2.35 85.07
CA GLY A 144 -62.28 -3.80 84.99
C GLY A 144 -62.30 -4.41 83.58
N VAL A 145 -61.76 -3.70 82.58
CA VAL A 145 -61.63 -4.21 81.20
C VAL A 145 -60.45 -5.20 81.11
N PRO A 146 -60.63 -6.44 80.60
CA PRO A 146 -59.54 -7.41 80.50
C PRO A 146 -58.53 -7.03 79.40
N PHE A 147 -57.25 -7.26 79.66
CA PHE A 147 -56.22 -7.31 78.62
C PHE A 147 -56.50 -8.50 77.70
N ALA A 148 -56.46 -8.28 76.38
CA ALA A 148 -56.83 -9.28 75.38
C ALA A 148 -55.96 -10.55 75.42
N GLY A 149 -54.78 -10.47 76.03
CA GLY A 149 -53.83 -11.58 76.13
C GLY A 149 -53.03 -11.78 74.84
N ILE A 150 -52.16 -12.78 74.87
CA ILE A 150 -51.32 -13.21 73.75
C ILE A 150 -51.65 -14.68 73.50
N GLN A 151 -52.50 -14.95 72.52
CA GLN A 151 -53.01 -16.30 72.22
C GLN A 151 -52.41 -16.91 70.94
N ASP A 152 -51.64 -16.12 70.19
CA ASP A 152 -51.01 -16.53 68.94
C ASP A 152 -49.50 -16.68 69.15
N ALA A 153 -49.01 -17.91 68.94
CA ALA A 153 -47.61 -18.30 69.12
C ALA A 153 -46.60 -17.50 68.26
N SER A 154 -47.09 -16.79 67.23
CA SER A 154 -46.26 -15.91 66.40
C SER A 154 -46.01 -14.54 67.04
N LYS A 155 -46.81 -14.15 68.04
CA LYS A 155 -46.82 -12.78 68.59
C LYS A 155 -45.70 -12.51 69.57
N TRP A 156 -45.37 -13.47 70.43
CA TRP A 156 -44.22 -13.37 71.34
C TRP A 156 -43.42 -14.68 71.35
N ARG A 157 -42.38 -14.75 70.50
CA ARG A 157 -41.50 -15.92 70.38
C ARG A 157 -40.02 -15.56 70.37
N PHE A 158 -39.16 -16.44 70.84
CA PHE A 158 -37.71 -16.22 70.93
C PHE A 158 -36.91 -17.53 70.93
N TRP A 159 -35.59 -17.46 70.78
CA TRP A 159 -34.68 -18.61 70.66
C TRP A 159 -33.53 -18.51 71.65
N THR A 160 -33.25 -19.58 72.39
CA THR A 160 -32.23 -19.60 73.44
C THR A 160 -30.80 -19.86 72.92
N VAL A 161 -29.78 -19.49 73.69
CA VAL A 161 -28.36 -19.76 73.40
C VAL A 161 -28.04 -21.26 73.28
N GLY A 162 -27.04 -21.61 72.45
CA GLY A 162 -26.51 -22.98 72.31
C GLY A 162 -26.94 -23.76 71.06
N MET A 163 -27.46 -23.09 70.03
CA MET A 163 -27.77 -23.72 68.74
C MET A 163 -26.51 -23.80 67.86
N GLY A 164 -26.32 -24.89 67.11
CA GLY A 164 -25.15 -25.06 66.23
C GLY A 164 -25.13 -24.06 65.07
N GLU A 165 -23.99 -23.90 64.41
CA GLU A 165 -23.85 -23.04 63.22
C GLU A 165 -23.63 -23.85 61.93
N VAL A 166 -24.24 -23.38 60.84
CA VAL A 166 -24.06 -23.89 59.49
C VAL A 166 -23.38 -22.82 58.65
N SER A 167 -22.17 -23.13 58.18
CA SER A 167 -21.40 -22.23 57.30
C SER A 167 -21.87 -22.30 55.85
N VAL A 168 -21.75 -21.18 55.14
CA VAL A 168 -21.94 -21.12 53.69
C VAL A 168 -20.78 -21.82 53.00
N VAL A 169 -21.09 -22.74 52.09
CA VAL A 169 -20.13 -23.50 51.29
C VAL A 169 -19.70 -22.69 50.06
N GLU A 170 -20.65 -22.00 49.41
CA GLU A 170 -20.38 -21.23 48.21
C GLU A 170 -21.25 -19.97 48.15
N LYS A 171 -20.69 -18.90 47.55
CA LYS A 171 -21.33 -17.61 47.33
C LYS A 171 -21.25 -17.29 45.83
N VAL A 172 -22.36 -16.91 45.21
CA VAL A 172 -22.39 -16.49 43.81
C VAL A 172 -23.07 -15.11 43.70
N PRO A 173 -22.40 -14.07 43.19
CA PRO A 173 -21.01 -14.05 42.70
C PRO A 173 -19.98 -14.43 43.76
N ALA A 174 -18.85 -15.02 43.33
CA ALA A 174 -17.78 -15.39 44.24
C ALA A 174 -17.19 -14.15 44.95
N ASN A 175 -16.70 -14.32 46.18
CA ASN A 175 -15.99 -13.25 46.89
C ASN A 175 -14.74 -12.82 46.10
N GLY A 176 -14.56 -11.52 45.90
CA GLY A 176 -13.55 -10.92 45.03
C GLY A 176 -13.85 -11.00 43.52
N GLY A 177 -15.01 -11.51 43.11
CA GLY A 177 -15.36 -11.66 41.70
C GLY A 177 -15.50 -10.31 40.96
N SER A 178 -15.17 -10.31 39.66
CA SER A 178 -15.33 -9.18 38.73
C SER A 178 -16.08 -9.60 37.47
N GLY A 179 -16.64 -8.66 36.70
CA GLY A 179 -17.43 -8.98 35.50
C GLY A 179 -18.89 -9.32 35.81
N ILE A 180 -19.39 -8.93 36.99
CA ILE A 180 -20.76 -9.19 37.42
C ILE A 180 -21.69 -8.21 36.70
N LEU A 181 -22.80 -8.72 36.16
CA LEU A 181 -23.79 -7.89 35.48
C LEU A 181 -24.68 -7.12 36.48
N PRO A 182 -25.12 -5.89 36.15
CA PRO A 182 -26.01 -5.07 36.97
C PRO A 182 -27.30 -5.76 37.46
N SER A 183 -27.80 -6.75 36.72
CA SER A 183 -29.03 -7.50 37.02
C SER A 183 -28.80 -8.85 37.70
N SER A 184 -27.57 -9.13 38.14
CA SER A 184 -27.21 -10.45 38.69
C SER A 184 -27.97 -10.76 39.98
N THR A 185 -28.49 -11.98 40.09
CA THR A 185 -29.04 -12.53 41.34
C THR A 185 -27.93 -13.05 42.26
N LEU A 186 -28.14 -13.01 43.56
CA LEU A 186 -27.19 -13.50 44.57
C LEU A 186 -27.60 -14.90 45.05
N THR A 187 -26.64 -15.80 45.26
CA THR A 187 -26.91 -17.17 45.72
C THR A 187 -25.96 -17.56 46.84
N LEU A 188 -26.52 -18.20 47.88
CA LEU A 188 -25.81 -18.83 48.99
C LEU A 188 -26.06 -20.34 48.95
N GLN A 189 -25.00 -21.14 48.92
CA GLN A 189 -25.08 -22.59 49.03
C GLN A 189 -24.59 -23.05 50.40
N PHE A 190 -25.34 -23.95 51.02
CA PHE A 190 -25.03 -24.55 52.31
C PHE A 190 -24.78 -26.05 52.17
N ALA A 191 -24.14 -26.65 53.18
CA ALA A 191 -23.91 -28.11 53.22
C ALA A 191 -25.18 -28.91 53.54
N LYS A 192 -26.24 -28.25 54.01
CA LYS A 192 -27.52 -28.82 54.46
C LYS A 192 -28.68 -27.97 53.95
N GLU A 193 -29.88 -28.51 54.03
CA GLU A 193 -31.12 -27.77 53.74
C GLU A 193 -31.35 -26.66 54.76
N MET A 194 -31.70 -25.47 54.26
CA MET A 194 -31.90 -24.27 55.08
C MET A 194 -33.27 -23.65 54.79
N TYR A 195 -33.87 -23.06 55.81
CA TYR A 195 -35.17 -22.38 55.79
C TYR A 195 -34.99 -20.91 56.22
N PRO A 196 -35.60 -19.94 55.52
CA PRO A 196 -35.61 -18.54 55.95
C PRO A 196 -36.22 -18.32 57.34
N ALA A 197 -35.66 -17.39 58.11
CA ALA A 197 -36.19 -16.99 59.41
C ALA A 197 -36.05 -15.47 59.64
N ALA A 198 -36.16 -14.99 60.88
CA ALA A 198 -36.03 -13.56 61.17
C ALA A 198 -34.55 -13.12 61.00
N GLY A 199 -34.28 -12.34 59.95
CA GLY A 199 -32.94 -11.78 59.69
C GLY A 199 -32.91 -10.90 58.45
N ALA A 200 -31.85 -10.09 58.30
CA ALA A 200 -31.70 -9.14 57.21
C ALA A 200 -30.51 -9.48 56.29
N ILE A 201 -30.66 -9.14 55.01
CA ILE A 201 -29.61 -9.16 54.01
C ILE A 201 -29.39 -7.71 53.55
N GLN A 202 -28.20 -7.17 53.75
CA GLN A 202 -27.88 -5.78 53.41
C GLN A 202 -26.91 -5.72 52.23
N ILE A 203 -27.19 -4.82 51.29
CA ILE A 203 -26.37 -4.57 50.12
C ILE A 203 -25.72 -3.19 50.27
N ILE A 204 -24.39 -3.13 50.36
CA ILE A 204 -23.64 -1.89 50.59
C ILE A 204 -22.90 -1.49 49.33
N ASN A 205 -23.18 -0.29 48.82
CA ASN A 205 -22.42 0.31 47.71
C ASN A 205 -21.11 0.90 48.25
N ARG A 206 -19.96 0.37 47.81
CA ARG A 206 -18.64 0.77 48.33
C ARG A 206 -18.17 2.13 47.84
N LYS A 207 -18.76 2.67 46.78
CA LYS A 207 -18.47 4.02 46.29
C LYS A 207 -19.09 5.09 47.18
N SER A 208 -20.31 4.87 47.67
CA SER A 208 -21.01 5.80 48.58
C SER A 208 -20.85 5.45 50.07
N GLY A 209 -20.47 4.21 50.39
CA GLY A 209 -20.44 3.68 51.75
C GLY A 209 -21.82 3.48 52.38
N GLN A 210 -22.89 3.56 51.59
CA GLN A 210 -24.28 3.47 52.07
C GLN A 210 -24.91 2.10 51.74
N THR A 211 -25.79 1.64 52.62
CA THR A 211 -26.69 0.52 52.33
C THR A 211 -27.71 0.95 51.27
N VAL A 212 -27.65 0.35 50.08
CA VAL A 212 -28.53 0.67 48.94
C VAL A 212 -29.80 -0.18 48.90
N GLU A 213 -29.80 -1.34 49.57
CA GLU A 213 -30.99 -2.17 49.76
C GLU A 213 -30.86 -3.01 51.04
N THR A 214 -31.95 -3.17 51.77
CA THR A 214 -32.08 -4.15 52.87
C THR A 214 -33.24 -5.08 52.56
N ILE A 215 -32.97 -6.37 52.46
CA ILE A 215 -33.93 -7.42 52.10
C ILE A 215 -34.18 -8.28 53.34
N SER A 216 -35.45 -8.41 53.74
CA SER A 216 -35.82 -9.39 54.77
C SER A 216 -35.63 -10.81 54.24
N SER A 217 -34.99 -11.68 55.02
CA SER A 217 -34.73 -13.07 54.62
C SER A 217 -36.01 -13.88 54.39
N THR A 218 -37.14 -13.49 54.97
CA THR A 218 -38.47 -14.10 54.75
C THR A 218 -39.29 -13.40 53.65
N SER A 219 -38.74 -12.44 52.92
CA SER A 219 -39.45 -11.74 51.84
C SER A 219 -39.57 -12.59 50.57
N SER A 220 -40.46 -12.20 49.65
CA SER A 220 -40.60 -12.84 48.34
C SER A 220 -39.37 -12.68 47.43
N ASN A 221 -38.43 -11.79 47.78
CA ASN A 221 -37.15 -11.63 47.10
C ASN A 221 -36.13 -12.71 47.49
N VAL A 222 -36.45 -13.54 48.47
CA VAL A 222 -35.63 -14.69 48.89
C VAL A 222 -36.39 -15.98 48.61
N SER A 223 -35.75 -16.91 47.93
CA SER A 223 -36.33 -18.19 47.50
C SER A 223 -35.35 -19.34 47.71
N GLY A 224 -35.85 -20.58 47.63
CA GLY A 224 -35.05 -21.78 47.86
C GLY A 224 -35.08 -22.31 49.31
N GLY A 225 -35.99 -21.82 50.15
CA GLY A 225 -36.21 -22.39 51.48
C GLY A 225 -36.62 -23.87 51.40
N GLY A 226 -36.07 -24.69 52.29
CA GLY A 226 -36.18 -26.15 52.25
C GLY A 226 -35.25 -26.81 51.24
N THR A 227 -34.26 -26.08 50.73
CA THR A 227 -33.18 -26.63 49.89
C THR A 227 -31.83 -26.21 50.46
N ASN A 228 -30.74 -26.75 49.90
CA ASN A 228 -29.38 -26.33 50.27
C ASN A 228 -28.91 -25.05 49.54
N THR A 229 -29.76 -24.44 48.70
CA THR A 229 -29.42 -23.27 47.90
C THR A 229 -30.44 -22.16 48.12
N ILE A 230 -30.01 -21.06 48.73
CA ILE A 230 -30.83 -19.87 48.89
C ILE A 230 -30.51 -18.87 47.77
N LYS A 231 -31.55 -18.42 47.06
CA LYS A 231 -31.45 -17.39 46.02
C LYS A 231 -32.05 -16.08 46.52
N ILE A 232 -31.31 -15.00 46.34
CA ILE A 232 -31.68 -13.65 46.75
C ILE A 232 -31.73 -12.81 45.47
N LYS A 233 -32.87 -12.18 45.21
CA LYS A 233 -33.10 -11.30 44.08
C LYS A 233 -33.17 -9.85 44.58
N PRO A 234 -32.11 -9.05 44.39
CA PRO A 234 -32.17 -7.61 44.66
C PRO A 234 -33.30 -6.94 43.86
N SER A 235 -33.95 -5.95 44.45
CA SER A 235 -34.94 -5.10 43.77
C SER A 235 -34.28 -3.94 43.03
N ILE A 236 -33.01 -3.65 43.39
CA ILE A 236 -32.18 -2.67 42.68
C ILE A 236 -31.42 -3.31 41.51
N SER A 237 -31.11 -2.49 40.50
CA SER A 237 -30.02 -2.80 39.57
C SER A 237 -28.72 -2.27 40.18
N PHE A 238 -27.68 -3.09 40.22
CA PHE A 238 -26.38 -2.63 40.67
C PHE A 238 -25.78 -1.60 39.71
N GLU A 239 -25.01 -0.66 40.23
CA GLU A 239 -24.29 0.34 39.44
C GLU A 239 -23.06 -0.28 38.78
N ASN A 240 -22.82 0.10 37.53
CA ASN A 240 -21.65 -0.34 36.80
C ASN A 240 -20.35 0.25 37.39
N ASN A 241 -19.26 -0.51 37.31
CA ASN A 241 -17.95 -0.19 37.88
C ASN A 241 -17.98 0.12 39.39
N THR A 242 -18.92 -0.50 40.12
CA THR A 242 -19.10 -0.30 41.55
C THR A 242 -18.92 -1.63 42.29
N SER A 243 -18.13 -1.61 43.37
CA SER A 243 -18.01 -2.75 44.27
C SER A 243 -19.15 -2.77 45.28
N TYR A 244 -19.65 -3.96 45.59
CA TYR A 244 -20.70 -4.19 46.57
C TYR A 244 -20.25 -5.19 47.63
N ASP A 245 -20.61 -4.91 48.89
CA ASP A 245 -20.55 -5.89 50.00
C ASP A 245 -21.95 -6.38 50.31
N ILE A 246 -22.09 -7.70 50.52
CA ILE A 246 -23.35 -8.34 50.93
C ILE A 246 -23.20 -8.87 52.36
N LEU A 247 -23.99 -8.32 53.27
CA LEU A 247 -24.02 -8.73 54.67
C LEU A 247 -25.27 -9.58 54.92
N VAL A 248 -25.13 -10.62 55.73
CA VAL A 248 -26.23 -11.52 56.11
C VAL A 248 -26.18 -11.75 57.61
N SER A 249 -27.26 -11.41 58.32
CA SER A 249 -27.32 -11.58 59.78
C SER A 249 -27.16 -13.05 60.18
N ALA A 250 -26.51 -13.30 61.33
CA ALA A 250 -26.51 -14.61 61.96
C ALA A 250 -27.96 -15.10 62.16
N GLY A 251 -28.25 -16.34 61.77
CA GLY A 251 -29.60 -16.89 61.86
C GLY A 251 -30.65 -16.30 60.91
N ALA A 252 -30.24 -15.64 59.83
CA ALA A 252 -31.14 -15.35 58.70
C ALA A 252 -31.74 -16.64 58.09
N PHE A 253 -31.03 -17.77 58.21
CA PHE A 253 -31.50 -19.09 57.78
C PHE A 253 -31.24 -20.16 58.84
N TRP A 254 -32.09 -21.19 58.91
CA TRP A 254 -32.01 -22.28 59.89
C TRP A 254 -32.18 -23.64 59.23
N ASP A 255 -31.50 -24.66 59.75
CA ASP A 255 -31.75 -26.05 59.32
C ASP A 255 -32.91 -26.69 60.11
N ALA A 256 -33.32 -27.89 59.68
CA ALA A 256 -34.41 -28.64 60.32
C ALA A 256 -34.07 -29.07 61.77
N GLN A 257 -32.80 -29.03 62.19
CA GLN A 257 -32.35 -29.31 63.56
C GLN A 257 -32.18 -28.02 64.39
N GLN A 258 -32.65 -26.88 63.86
CA GLN A 258 -32.54 -25.56 64.47
C GLN A 258 -31.08 -25.08 64.66
N ASN A 259 -30.15 -25.51 63.79
CA ASN A 259 -28.85 -24.83 63.67
C ASN A 259 -28.99 -23.61 62.77
N ARG A 260 -28.31 -22.51 63.11
CA ARG A 260 -28.43 -21.23 62.41
C ARG A 260 -27.35 -21.05 61.35
N SER A 261 -27.60 -20.22 60.35
CA SER A 261 -26.56 -19.76 59.43
C SER A 261 -25.56 -18.86 60.15
N ALA A 262 -24.27 -19.05 59.86
CA ALA A 262 -23.23 -18.11 60.30
C ALA A 262 -23.44 -16.71 59.69
N GLU A 263 -22.97 -15.68 60.39
CA GLU A 263 -22.99 -14.30 59.91
C GLU A 263 -22.07 -14.12 58.70
N ILE A 264 -22.48 -13.29 57.73
CA ILE A 264 -21.59 -12.77 56.67
C ILE A 264 -21.39 -11.28 56.95
N ARG A 265 -20.15 -10.88 57.26
CA ARG A 265 -19.79 -9.50 57.59
C ARG A 265 -19.24 -8.75 56.38
N GLU A 266 -19.04 -7.45 56.55
CA GLU A 266 -18.44 -6.60 55.54
C GLU A 266 -17.08 -7.16 55.08
N GLY A 267 -16.88 -7.29 53.76
CA GLY A 267 -15.68 -7.87 53.17
C GLY A 267 -15.68 -9.40 53.04
N ASP A 268 -16.57 -10.12 53.74
CA ASP A 268 -16.68 -11.58 53.62
C ASP A 268 -17.36 -12.01 52.32
N TRP A 269 -18.16 -11.12 51.72
CA TRP A 269 -18.79 -11.32 50.42
C TRP A 269 -18.82 -10.01 49.62
N ARG A 270 -17.72 -9.75 48.90
CA ARG A 270 -17.50 -8.57 48.07
C ARG A 270 -17.40 -8.95 46.59
N PHE A 271 -17.95 -8.16 45.68
CA PHE A 271 -17.70 -8.31 44.24
C PHE A 271 -17.77 -6.96 43.50
N LEU A 272 -17.18 -6.91 42.30
CA LEU A 272 -17.20 -5.75 41.40
C LEU A 272 -18.21 -5.98 40.27
N VAL A 273 -19.22 -5.10 40.21
CA VAL A 273 -20.13 -5.03 39.07
C VAL A 273 -19.43 -4.25 37.96
N SER A 274 -19.19 -4.89 36.82
CA SER A 274 -18.49 -4.28 35.69
C SER A 274 -18.96 -4.92 34.39
N THR A 275 -19.57 -4.15 33.50
CA THR A 275 -20.00 -4.58 32.17
C THR A 275 -18.94 -4.32 31.08
N ASP A 276 -17.93 -3.48 31.36
CA ASP A 276 -16.83 -3.17 30.43
C ASP A 276 -15.60 -2.58 31.16
N THR A 277 -14.51 -3.34 31.21
CA THR A 277 -13.24 -3.00 31.88
C THR A 277 -12.14 -2.51 30.93
N THR A 278 -12.44 -2.29 29.65
CA THR A 278 -11.41 -1.90 28.67
C THR A 278 -11.21 -0.38 28.66
N ALA A 279 -9.96 0.10 28.69
CA ALA A 279 -9.70 1.54 28.75
C ALA A 279 -10.14 2.26 27.46
N LEU A 280 -10.63 3.50 27.60
CA LEU A 280 -10.88 4.37 26.46
C LEU A 280 -9.53 4.92 25.95
N THR A 281 -9.13 4.53 24.74
CA THR A 281 -7.84 4.89 24.15
C THR A 281 -8.01 5.45 22.74
N VAL A 282 -7.02 6.21 22.27
CA VAL A 282 -6.97 6.73 20.91
C VAL A 282 -6.43 5.65 19.97
N THR A 283 -7.10 5.49 18.84
CA THR A 283 -6.74 4.56 17.76
C THR A 283 -6.13 5.26 16.55
N SER A 284 -6.48 6.53 16.32
CA SER A 284 -5.87 7.34 15.26
C SER A 284 -6.00 8.86 15.49
N LEU A 285 -5.05 9.60 14.92
CA LEU A 285 -4.97 11.06 14.88
C LEU A 285 -4.93 11.52 13.42
N SER A 286 -5.65 12.57 13.06
CA SER A 286 -5.55 13.21 11.75
C SER A 286 -5.65 14.73 11.88
N PRO A 287 -4.60 15.49 11.52
CA PRO A 287 -3.27 15.04 11.09
C PRO A 287 -2.60 14.11 12.11
N TYR A 288 -1.77 13.16 11.69
CA TYR A 288 -1.02 12.34 12.66
C TYR A 288 0.01 13.20 13.42
N ASP A 289 0.47 12.72 14.58
CA ASP A 289 1.46 13.45 15.38
C ASP A 289 2.82 13.55 14.68
N GLY A 290 3.39 14.76 14.66
CA GLY A 290 4.60 15.10 13.92
C GLY A 290 4.38 15.34 12.42
N ASN A 291 3.13 15.39 11.93
CA ASN A 291 2.88 15.68 10.51
C ASN A 291 3.47 17.04 10.11
N MET A 292 4.34 17.08 9.10
CA MET A 292 5.08 18.29 8.69
C MET A 292 4.40 19.09 7.56
N SER A 293 3.30 18.59 7.01
CA SER A 293 2.61 19.15 5.84
C SER A 293 1.09 19.01 5.98
N ALA A 294 0.55 19.34 7.15
CA ALA A 294 -0.88 19.27 7.41
C ALA A 294 -1.66 20.27 6.54
N PRO A 295 -2.83 19.88 6.00
CA PRO A 295 -3.72 20.80 5.31
C PRO A 295 -4.25 21.88 6.26
N VAL A 296 -4.47 23.09 5.73
CA VAL A 296 -4.91 24.26 6.50
C VAL A 296 -6.43 24.38 6.64
N ASP A 297 -7.18 23.62 5.84
CA ASP A 297 -8.62 23.72 5.64
C ASP A 297 -9.38 22.43 6.00
N GLN A 298 -8.70 21.43 6.55
CA GLN A 298 -9.32 20.17 6.97
C GLN A 298 -9.61 20.16 8.46
N PRO A 299 -10.67 19.45 8.89
CA PRO A 299 -10.96 19.25 10.30
C PRO A 299 -9.88 18.37 10.96
N ILE A 300 -9.55 18.71 12.19
CA ILE A 300 -8.63 17.96 13.04
C ILE A 300 -9.46 16.87 13.74
N THR A 301 -9.05 15.60 13.67
CA THR A 301 -9.85 14.48 14.21
C THR A 301 -9.06 13.52 15.10
N LEU A 302 -9.74 13.03 16.14
CA LEU A 302 -9.25 12.10 17.15
C LEU A 302 -10.21 10.92 17.23
N THR A 303 -9.77 9.70 16.93
CA THR A 303 -10.65 8.52 16.92
C THR A 303 -10.33 7.58 18.07
N PHE A 304 -11.35 7.22 18.86
CA PHE A 304 -11.25 6.35 20.02
C PHE A 304 -11.54 4.89 19.67
N ASN A 305 -11.00 3.97 20.48
CA ASN A 305 -11.26 2.53 20.40
C ASN A 305 -12.74 2.17 20.70
N LYS A 306 -13.49 3.09 21.31
CA LYS A 306 -14.90 2.94 21.71
C LYS A 306 -15.70 4.22 21.49
N ALA A 307 -17.03 4.07 21.48
CA ALA A 307 -17.95 5.19 21.36
C ALA A 307 -17.92 6.05 22.63
N LEU A 308 -17.89 7.36 22.45
CA LEU A 308 -17.95 8.39 23.48
C LEU A 308 -19.38 8.57 23.97
N ASP A 309 -19.52 8.89 25.25
CA ASP A 309 -20.78 9.34 25.84
C ASP A 309 -21.08 10.78 25.38
N ILE A 310 -22.06 10.91 24.49
CA ILE A 310 -22.50 12.19 23.92
C ILE A 310 -23.03 13.18 24.98
N ASN A 311 -23.44 12.70 26.15
CA ASN A 311 -23.92 13.54 27.25
C ASN A 311 -22.77 14.01 28.17
N TYR A 312 -21.52 13.67 27.84
CA TYR A 312 -20.33 14.06 28.58
C TYR A 312 -19.33 14.80 27.66
N PRO A 313 -19.65 16.01 27.18
CA PRO A 313 -18.79 16.75 26.26
C PRO A 313 -17.54 17.29 26.98
N GLY A 314 -16.37 16.95 26.45
CA GLY A 314 -15.08 17.46 26.88
C GLY A 314 -14.58 18.63 26.02
N ASN A 315 -13.66 19.41 26.57
CA ASN A 315 -13.00 20.51 25.85
C ASN A 315 -11.62 20.09 25.33
N VAL A 316 -11.26 20.57 24.16
CA VAL A 316 -9.93 20.43 23.53
C VAL A 316 -9.37 21.82 23.25
N THR A 317 -8.05 21.97 23.35
CA THR A 317 -7.37 23.24 23.03
C THR A 317 -6.42 23.05 21.85
N LEU A 318 -6.56 23.89 20.82
CA LEU A 318 -5.60 24.02 19.72
C LEU A 318 -4.72 25.26 19.96
N ARG A 319 -3.40 25.12 19.87
CA ARG A 319 -2.42 26.20 20.06
C ARG A 319 -1.43 26.25 18.91
N LYS A 320 -0.88 27.43 18.62
CA LYS A 320 0.34 27.56 17.81
C LYS A 320 1.57 27.26 18.66
N ALA A 321 2.69 26.87 18.05
CA ALA A 321 3.97 26.62 18.73
C ALA A 321 4.58 27.86 19.44
N GLY A 322 3.97 29.05 19.29
CA GLY A 322 4.26 30.26 20.07
C GLY A 322 3.33 30.52 21.26
N GLY A 323 2.41 29.59 21.58
CA GLY A 323 1.52 29.65 22.75
C GLY A 323 0.12 30.23 22.51
N SER A 324 -0.11 30.93 21.39
CA SER A 324 -1.42 31.51 21.05
C SER A 324 -2.48 30.41 20.80
N VAL A 325 -3.62 30.53 21.48
CA VAL A 325 -4.78 29.62 21.30
C VAL A 325 -5.51 29.96 20.00
N VAL A 326 -5.93 28.93 19.27
CA VAL A 326 -6.79 29.03 18.09
C VAL A 326 -8.21 28.68 18.51
N ASN A 327 -9.17 29.52 18.14
CA ASN A 327 -10.58 29.25 18.40
C ASN A 327 -11.03 28.03 17.60
N THR A 328 -11.61 27.04 18.28
CA THR A 328 -12.11 25.79 17.67
C THR A 328 -13.48 25.43 18.22
N THR A 329 -14.32 24.81 17.40
CA THR A 329 -15.49 24.04 17.86
C THR A 329 -15.14 22.57 17.93
N THR A 330 -15.74 21.84 18.87
CA THR A 330 -15.51 20.41 19.06
C THR A 330 -16.84 19.68 19.00
N VAL A 331 -16.95 18.65 18.15
CA VAL A 331 -18.18 17.88 17.94
C VAL A 331 -17.85 16.40 17.95
N ILE A 332 -18.67 15.58 18.60
CA ILE A 332 -18.59 14.12 18.50
C ILE A 332 -19.31 13.72 17.22
N ASN A 333 -18.71 12.87 16.38
CA ASN A 333 -19.30 12.44 15.13
C ASN A 333 -20.59 11.63 15.38
N ASP A 334 -21.73 12.18 15.01
CA ASP A 334 -23.07 11.62 15.23
C ASP A 334 -23.34 10.27 14.55
N LYS A 335 -22.49 9.82 13.62
CA LYS A 335 -22.66 8.53 12.93
C LYS A 335 -22.01 7.37 13.66
N ASN A 336 -20.83 7.60 14.25
CA ASN A 336 -20.05 6.53 14.87
C ASN A 336 -19.84 6.73 16.37
N HIS A 337 -20.03 7.95 16.88
CA HIS A 337 -19.75 8.40 18.24
C HIS A 337 -18.32 8.12 18.74
N ARG A 338 -17.42 7.65 17.88
CA ARG A 338 -16.04 7.25 18.21
C ARG A 338 -15.03 8.31 17.83
N GLN A 339 -15.42 9.25 16.98
CA GLN A 339 -14.53 10.27 16.45
C GLN A 339 -14.91 11.63 17.00
N LEU A 340 -13.92 12.33 17.54
CA LEU A 340 -14.03 13.74 17.89
C LEU A 340 -13.51 14.58 16.73
N VAL A 341 -14.28 15.58 16.32
CA VAL A 341 -13.98 16.51 15.24
C VAL A 341 -13.74 17.88 15.85
N ILE A 342 -12.55 18.43 15.63
CA ILE A 342 -12.10 19.73 16.09
C ILE A 342 -11.99 20.63 14.86
N SER A 343 -12.85 21.64 14.79
CA SER A 343 -12.97 22.55 13.65
C SER A 343 -12.46 23.94 14.03
N PRO A 344 -11.34 24.41 13.47
CA PRO A 344 -10.88 25.79 13.61
C PRO A 344 -11.93 26.78 13.11
N ALA A 345 -12.11 27.91 13.82
CA ALA A 345 -13.06 28.96 13.44
C ALA A 345 -12.63 29.76 12.19
N ALA A 346 -11.35 29.69 11.84
CA ALA A 346 -10.77 30.22 10.62
C ALA A 346 -9.73 29.23 10.09
N GLN A 347 -9.43 29.32 8.79
CA GLN A 347 -8.38 28.52 8.15
C GLN A 347 -7.06 28.65 8.92
N LEU A 348 -6.35 27.54 9.07
CA LEU A 348 -5.03 27.54 9.71
C LEU A 348 -4.02 28.28 8.83
N GLU A 349 -3.00 28.87 9.43
CA GLU A 349 -1.95 29.57 8.71
C GLU A 349 -0.99 28.56 8.08
N HIS A 350 -0.45 28.87 6.91
CA HIS A 350 0.59 28.07 6.26
C HIS A 350 1.92 28.13 7.01
N ASN A 351 2.72 27.07 6.89
CA ASN A 351 4.05 26.94 7.50
C ASN A 351 4.08 27.11 9.03
N THR A 352 2.97 26.81 9.71
CA THR A 352 2.79 27.07 11.14
C THR A 352 2.63 25.77 11.90
N THR A 353 3.41 25.59 12.97
CA THR A 353 3.28 24.45 13.88
C THR A 353 2.14 24.69 14.87
N TYR A 354 1.25 23.70 14.97
CA TYR A 354 0.12 23.63 15.88
C TYR A 354 0.29 22.46 16.85
N GLN A 355 -0.28 22.60 18.04
CA GLN A 355 -0.32 21.61 19.11
C GLN A 355 -1.77 21.47 19.60
N VAL A 356 -2.21 20.24 19.81
CA VAL A 356 -3.54 19.89 20.32
C VAL A 356 -3.37 19.29 21.72
N ASP A 357 -3.98 19.95 22.71
CA ASP A 357 -3.99 19.49 24.10
C ASP A 357 -5.38 18.93 24.44
N VAL A 358 -5.41 17.67 24.89
CA VAL A 358 -6.62 16.99 25.36
C VAL A 358 -6.44 16.62 26.83
N PRO A 359 -7.03 17.33 27.79
CA PRO A 359 -6.85 17.01 29.20
C PRO A 359 -7.41 15.61 29.55
N GLY A 360 -6.78 14.92 30.50
CA GLY A 360 -7.29 13.64 31.00
C GLY A 360 -8.64 13.79 31.70
N GLY A 361 -9.52 12.81 31.53
CA GLY A 361 -10.84 12.76 32.16
C GLY A 361 -11.95 13.54 31.45
N VAL A 362 -11.64 14.31 30.40
CA VAL A 362 -12.65 15.16 29.71
C VAL A 362 -13.56 14.37 28.76
N PHE A 363 -13.18 13.16 28.38
CA PHE A 363 -14.02 12.25 27.58
C PHE A 363 -14.15 10.90 28.27
N ARG A 364 -15.29 10.23 28.07
CA ARG A 364 -15.58 8.88 28.57
C ARG A 364 -16.43 8.08 27.59
N ASP A 365 -16.43 6.76 27.71
CA ASP A 365 -17.38 5.89 27.00
C ASP A 365 -18.72 5.80 27.75
N ALA A 366 -19.72 5.17 27.12
CA ALA A 366 -21.04 4.97 27.74
C ALA A 366 -21.00 4.08 29.01
N ALA A 367 -19.92 3.33 29.22
CA ALA A 367 -19.72 2.52 30.43
C ALA A 367 -19.02 3.28 31.57
N GLY A 368 -18.54 4.51 31.31
CA GLY A 368 -17.92 5.41 32.27
C GLY A 368 -16.38 5.36 32.31
N ASN A 369 -15.72 4.65 31.39
CA ASN A 369 -14.26 4.61 31.32
C ASN A 369 -13.72 5.93 30.77
N THR A 370 -12.88 6.63 31.53
CA THR A 370 -12.35 7.95 31.15
C THR A 370 -11.09 7.85 30.28
N PHE A 371 -10.91 8.83 29.39
CA PHE A 371 -9.71 8.97 28.58
C PHE A 371 -8.54 9.52 29.41
N GLY A 372 -7.35 8.91 29.27
CA GLY A 372 -6.14 9.30 30.02
C GLY A 372 -5.56 10.68 29.66
N GLY A 373 -5.97 11.28 28.54
CA GLY A 373 -5.49 12.59 28.06
C GLY A 373 -4.28 12.52 27.12
N LEU A 374 -4.02 13.63 26.44
CA LEU A 374 -2.85 13.92 25.59
C LEU A 374 -2.31 15.29 26.01
N VAL A 375 -1.34 15.31 26.93
CA VAL A 375 -0.66 16.51 27.44
C VAL A 375 0.86 16.26 27.57
N GLY A 376 1.70 17.29 27.54
CA GLY A 376 3.15 17.15 27.78
C GLY A 376 3.89 16.35 26.70
N SER A 377 4.88 15.50 27.04
CA SER A 377 5.63 14.65 26.07
C SER A 377 4.78 13.62 25.30
N SER A 378 3.46 13.63 25.52
CA SER A 378 2.40 12.94 24.77
C SER A 378 1.48 13.91 24.00
N SER A 379 1.94 15.14 23.73
CA SER A 379 1.20 16.18 23.01
C SER A 379 1.17 15.89 21.52
N TRP A 380 -0.01 15.96 20.93
CA TRP A 380 -0.19 15.85 19.50
C TRP A 380 0.18 17.18 18.82
N SER A 381 1.19 17.18 17.97
CA SER A 381 1.65 18.34 17.21
C SER A 381 1.67 18.07 15.71
N PHE A 382 1.48 19.12 14.90
CA PHE A 382 1.65 19.06 13.45
C PHE A 382 2.02 20.43 12.90
N LYS A 383 2.64 20.49 11.73
CA LYS A 383 2.97 21.71 11.00
C LYS A 383 2.19 21.75 9.69
N THR A 384 1.59 22.90 9.39
CA THR A 384 0.88 23.12 8.12
C THR A 384 1.85 23.35 6.97
N PHE A 385 1.44 22.97 5.75
CA PHE A 385 2.29 23.09 4.57
C PHE A 385 2.69 24.54 4.25
N THR A 386 3.84 24.70 3.59
CA THR A 386 4.34 26.00 3.12
C THR A 386 3.64 26.38 1.82
N ARG A 387 3.12 27.60 1.73
CA ARG A 387 2.47 28.10 0.51
C ARG A 387 3.52 28.65 -0.45
N ASP A 388 3.45 28.24 -1.71
CA ASP A 388 4.21 28.82 -2.80
C ASP A 388 3.59 30.14 -3.27
N THR A 389 4.43 31.16 -3.46
CA THR A 389 4.04 32.51 -3.90
C THR A 389 4.88 33.02 -5.07
N THR A 390 5.78 32.20 -5.63
CA THR A 390 6.58 32.59 -6.80
C THR A 390 5.82 32.27 -8.08
N ALA A 391 5.91 33.16 -9.07
CA ALA A 391 5.30 32.91 -10.37
C ALA A 391 6.28 32.16 -11.28
N PRO A 392 5.83 31.17 -12.05
CA PRO A 392 6.73 30.41 -12.91
C PRO A 392 7.44 31.27 -13.96
N VAL A 393 8.75 31.08 -14.09
CA VAL A 393 9.65 31.82 -14.99
C VAL A 393 10.09 30.93 -16.14
N LEU A 394 9.89 31.40 -17.38
CA LEU A 394 10.29 30.68 -18.58
C LEU A 394 11.82 30.53 -18.67
N GLN A 395 12.30 29.29 -18.56
CA GLN A 395 13.71 28.93 -18.64
C GLN A 395 14.17 28.70 -20.08
N THR A 396 13.45 27.87 -20.85
CA THR A 396 13.84 27.52 -22.22
C THR A 396 12.67 27.48 -23.19
N SER A 397 12.95 27.70 -24.48
CA SER A 397 11.98 27.65 -25.57
C SER A 397 12.63 27.06 -26.83
N LYS A 398 12.32 25.80 -27.16
CA LYS A 398 12.95 25.06 -28.27
C LYS A 398 11.97 24.17 -29.04
N MET A 399 12.29 23.86 -30.28
CA MET A 399 11.65 22.82 -31.05
C MET A 399 12.04 21.49 -30.40
N TYR A 400 11.02 20.74 -30.01
CA TYR A 400 11.18 19.39 -29.48
C TYR A 400 11.12 18.35 -30.59
N SER A 401 10.39 18.64 -31.65
CA SER A 401 10.39 17.95 -32.95
C SER A 401 10.22 18.99 -34.05
N ASN A 402 10.18 18.59 -35.33
CA ASN A 402 9.88 19.52 -36.42
C ASN A 402 8.47 20.12 -36.37
N THR A 403 7.53 19.63 -35.55
CA THR A 403 6.16 20.19 -35.44
C THR A 403 5.80 20.68 -34.04
N LEU A 404 6.67 20.47 -33.05
CA LEU A 404 6.35 20.71 -31.64
C LEU A 404 7.32 21.68 -31.00
N ILE A 405 6.80 22.78 -30.44
CA ILE A 405 7.55 23.71 -29.61
C ILE A 405 7.38 23.28 -28.15
N ARG A 406 8.48 23.25 -27.38
CA ARG A 406 8.49 23.08 -25.93
C ARG A 406 9.01 24.33 -25.25
N LEU A 407 8.18 24.90 -24.38
CA LEU A 407 8.55 25.89 -23.37
C LEU A 407 8.80 25.15 -22.05
N THR A 408 9.86 25.47 -21.32
CA THR A 408 10.15 24.89 -20.00
C THR A 408 10.29 26.03 -19.00
N TYR A 409 9.63 25.91 -17.85
CA TYR A 409 9.63 26.83 -16.73
C TYR A 409 10.51 26.29 -15.58
N ASP A 410 10.81 27.09 -14.57
CA ASP A 410 11.61 26.70 -13.39
C ASP A 410 10.83 25.91 -12.33
N GLU A 411 9.52 25.85 -12.47
CA GLU A 411 8.61 25.16 -11.57
C GLU A 411 7.44 24.53 -12.34
N TRP A 412 6.71 23.63 -11.67
CA TRP A 412 5.62 22.89 -12.30
C TRP A 412 4.40 23.78 -12.54
N LEU A 413 3.84 23.64 -13.73
CA LEU A 413 2.61 24.33 -14.12
C LEU A 413 1.38 23.47 -13.82
N ASN A 414 0.28 24.11 -13.46
CA ASN A 414 -1.00 23.46 -13.20
C ASN A 414 -1.58 22.85 -14.48
N SER A 415 -1.43 21.53 -14.57
CA SER A 415 -1.88 20.71 -15.69
C SER A 415 -3.41 20.65 -15.86
N ASN A 416 -4.19 21.07 -14.87
CA ASN A 416 -5.65 21.19 -14.99
C ASN A 416 -6.07 22.46 -15.75
N THR A 417 -5.17 23.45 -15.86
CA THR A 417 -5.39 24.61 -16.70
C THR A 417 -5.51 24.14 -18.14
N ARG A 418 -6.61 24.47 -18.82
CA ARG A 418 -6.78 24.21 -20.26
C ARG A 418 -6.44 25.48 -21.05
N PRO A 419 -5.14 25.72 -21.37
CA PRO A 419 -4.72 26.92 -22.06
C PRO A 419 -5.43 27.03 -23.39
N LEU A 420 -5.84 28.24 -23.75
CA LEU A 420 -6.51 28.48 -25.01
C LEU A 420 -5.46 28.66 -26.10
N ILE A 421 -5.67 28.03 -27.26
CA ILE A 421 -4.82 28.23 -28.45
C ILE A 421 -4.73 29.73 -28.80
N SER A 422 -5.82 30.48 -28.60
CA SER A 422 -5.87 31.93 -28.85
C SER A 422 -4.98 32.77 -27.92
N SER A 423 -4.45 32.20 -26.83
CA SER A 423 -3.44 32.86 -26.00
C SER A 423 -2.05 32.84 -26.62
N TYR A 424 -1.86 32.14 -27.73
CA TYR A 424 -0.58 31.98 -28.40
C TYR A 424 -0.64 32.44 -29.85
N SER A 425 0.47 32.95 -30.36
CA SER A 425 0.66 33.17 -31.79
C SER A 425 2.05 32.70 -32.21
N VAL A 426 2.11 31.86 -33.24
CA VAL A 426 3.36 31.38 -33.82
C VAL A 426 3.52 31.96 -35.21
N THR A 427 4.73 32.44 -35.51
CA THR A 427 5.14 32.80 -36.87
C THR A 427 6.37 31.99 -37.26
N VAL A 428 6.44 31.58 -38.51
CA VAL A 428 7.60 30.89 -39.10
C VAL A 428 8.04 31.71 -40.30
N ASN A 429 9.25 32.26 -40.26
CA ASN A 429 9.76 33.25 -41.20
C ASN A 429 8.84 34.48 -41.38
N GLY A 430 8.10 34.85 -40.32
CA GLY A 430 7.17 35.99 -40.32
C GLY A 430 5.75 35.67 -40.79
N GLU A 431 5.49 34.48 -41.31
CA GLU A 431 4.14 34.03 -41.65
C GLU A 431 3.48 33.32 -40.47
N THR A 432 2.22 33.66 -40.17
CA THR A 432 1.46 33.00 -39.10
C THR A 432 1.29 31.52 -39.38
N ARG A 433 1.63 30.68 -38.39
CA ARG A 433 1.32 29.25 -38.41
C ARG A 433 0.16 28.97 -37.47
N GLY A 434 -0.77 28.15 -37.93
CA GLY A 434 -1.84 27.63 -37.10
C GLY A 434 -1.28 26.67 -36.05
N ILE A 435 -1.93 26.67 -34.90
CA ILE A 435 -1.61 25.84 -33.74
C ILE A 435 -2.76 24.86 -33.59
N SER A 436 -2.46 23.57 -33.65
CA SER A 436 -3.45 22.50 -33.51
C SER A 436 -3.77 22.20 -32.06
N ASP A 437 -2.78 22.36 -31.16
CA ASP A 437 -2.95 22.06 -29.75
C ASP A 437 -1.95 22.84 -28.87
N VAL A 438 -2.36 23.09 -27.62
CA VAL A 438 -1.50 23.56 -26.54
C VAL A 438 -1.78 22.73 -25.29
N SER A 439 -0.75 22.10 -24.76
CA SER A 439 -0.84 21.28 -23.56
C SER A 439 0.24 21.61 -22.54
N ILE A 440 -0.06 21.35 -21.27
CA ILE A 440 0.88 21.52 -20.15
C ILE A 440 1.26 20.13 -19.66
N SER A 441 2.55 19.90 -19.43
CA SER A 441 3.06 18.67 -18.81
C SER A 441 4.27 19.00 -17.96
N GLY A 442 4.11 18.85 -16.63
CA GLY A 442 5.13 19.19 -15.65
C GLY A 442 5.45 20.68 -15.66
N ASP A 443 6.73 21.00 -15.76
CA ASP A 443 7.27 22.36 -15.91
C ASP A 443 7.14 22.93 -17.34
N SER A 444 6.51 22.21 -18.26
CA SER A 444 6.61 22.51 -19.68
C SER A 444 5.26 22.76 -20.36
N VAL A 445 5.25 23.67 -21.33
CA VAL A 445 4.13 23.90 -22.25
C VAL A 445 4.53 23.45 -23.64
N TYR A 446 3.72 22.59 -24.22
CA TYR A 446 3.91 22.04 -25.56
C TYR A 446 2.91 22.67 -26.52
N ILE A 447 3.41 23.24 -27.62
CA ILE A 447 2.60 23.94 -28.63
C ILE A 447 2.81 23.23 -29.96
N MET A 448 1.77 22.58 -30.45
CA MET A 448 1.79 21.79 -31.69
C MET A 448 1.35 22.66 -32.86
N LEU A 449 2.17 22.70 -33.91
CA LEU A 449 1.89 23.45 -35.12
C LEU A 449 1.09 22.59 -36.11
N ASP A 450 0.15 23.20 -36.85
CA ASP A 450 -0.60 22.51 -37.92
C ASP A 450 0.30 22.02 -39.05
N THR A 451 1.43 22.71 -39.26
CA THR A 451 2.42 22.40 -40.28
C THR A 451 3.80 22.46 -39.68
N GLY A 452 4.63 21.48 -40.03
CA GLY A 452 6.00 21.40 -39.53
C GLY A 452 6.89 22.55 -39.97
N VAL A 453 8.03 22.60 -39.32
CA VAL A 453 9.10 23.57 -39.46
C VAL A 453 10.35 22.81 -39.85
N ALA A 454 10.97 23.20 -40.96
CA ALA A 454 12.26 22.65 -41.37
C ALA A 454 13.41 23.28 -40.56
N VAL A 455 14.50 22.54 -40.39
CA VAL A 455 15.73 23.07 -39.79
C VAL A 455 16.15 24.35 -40.53
N GLY A 456 16.44 25.42 -39.80
CA GLY A 456 16.81 26.72 -40.34
C GLY A 456 15.68 27.73 -40.58
N GLN A 457 14.41 27.35 -40.37
CA GLN A 457 13.31 28.32 -40.37
C GLN A 457 13.22 29.05 -39.02
N VAL A 458 12.99 30.37 -39.05
CA VAL A 458 12.90 31.22 -37.85
C VAL A 458 11.50 31.10 -37.26
N VAL A 459 11.38 30.48 -36.09
CA VAL A 459 10.12 30.31 -35.38
C VAL A 459 10.04 31.33 -34.24
N ARG A 460 8.96 32.11 -34.19
CA ARG A 460 8.68 33.04 -33.08
C ARG A 460 7.33 32.75 -32.48
N LEU A 461 7.28 32.76 -31.16
CA LEU A 461 6.09 32.53 -30.35
C LEU A 461 5.79 33.73 -29.45
N SER A 462 4.52 34.12 -29.37
CA SER A 462 4.02 35.02 -28.32
C SER A 462 3.03 34.28 -27.42
N TYR A 463 2.98 34.66 -26.15
CA TYR A 463 2.00 34.22 -25.15
C TYR A 463 1.39 35.44 -24.45
N THR A 464 0.06 35.56 -24.56
CA THR A 464 -0.74 36.57 -23.88
C THR A 464 -1.73 35.87 -22.92
N PRO A 465 -1.61 36.11 -21.60
CA PRO A 465 -2.55 35.56 -20.61
C PRO A 465 -4.00 35.92 -20.97
N GLY A 466 -4.80 34.90 -21.24
CA GLY A 466 -6.24 35.05 -21.53
C GLY A 466 -7.10 34.81 -20.28
N ILE A 467 -8.36 34.43 -20.49
CA ILE A 467 -9.28 34.02 -19.40
C ILE A 467 -8.86 32.71 -18.69
N ARG A 468 -7.84 32.01 -19.20
CA ARG A 468 -7.25 30.78 -18.65
C ARG A 468 -5.72 30.89 -18.69
N PRO A 469 -5.11 31.76 -17.86
CA PRO A 469 -3.68 31.97 -17.87
C PRO A 469 -2.94 30.70 -17.42
N LEU A 470 -1.78 30.45 -18.00
CA LEU A 470 -0.81 29.52 -17.43
C LEU A 470 -0.50 29.96 -15.99
N GLN A 471 -0.47 29.01 -15.07
CA GLN A 471 -0.18 29.22 -13.65
C GLN A 471 0.40 27.95 -13.03
N ASP A 472 1.08 28.03 -11.90
CA ASP A 472 1.50 26.88 -11.10
C ASP A 472 0.32 26.23 -10.36
N ASP A 473 0.59 25.12 -9.66
CA ASP A 473 -0.39 24.43 -8.81
C ASP A 473 -0.83 25.25 -7.59
N ALA A 474 -0.08 26.31 -7.24
CA ALA A 474 -0.40 27.25 -6.16
C ALA A 474 -1.25 28.46 -6.62
N GLY A 475 -1.52 28.59 -7.92
CA GLY A 475 -2.30 29.66 -8.54
C GLY A 475 -1.53 30.93 -8.92
N ASN A 476 -0.19 30.91 -8.90
CA ASN A 476 0.64 32.03 -9.34
C ASN A 476 0.73 32.03 -10.87
N ALA A 477 0.29 33.12 -11.51
CA ALA A 477 0.16 33.20 -12.97
C ALA A 477 1.47 33.54 -13.68
N VAL A 478 1.72 32.88 -14.82
CA VAL A 478 2.87 33.09 -15.69
C VAL A 478 2.79 34.45 -16.39
N ALA A 479 3.91 35.17 -16.41
CA ALA A 479 4.03 36.45 -17.10
C ALA A 479 3.89 36.32 -18.64
N ALA A 480 3.28 37.33 -19.26
CA ALA A 480 3.17 37.42 -20.72
C ALA A 480 4.54 37.58 -21.40
N PHE A 481 4.68 37.09 -22.63
CA PHE A 481 5.84 37.38 -23.47
C PHE A 481 5.46 37.46 -24.95
N SER A 482 6.25 38.16 -25.75
CA SER A 482 5.99 38.34 -27.19
C SER A 482 7.22 38.06 -28.03
N SER A 483 7.00 37.55 -29.25
CA SER A 483 8.01 37.32 -30.28
C SER A 483 9.25 36.55 -29.80
N ARG A 484 9.06 35.61 -28.87
CA ARG A 484 10.12 34.76 -28.33
C ARG A 484 10.59 33.79 -29.40
N GLU A 485 11.87 33.86 -29.76
CA GLU A 485 12.44 32.96 -30.76
C GLU A 485 12.60 31.55 -30.19
N ILE A 486 12.25 30.55 -30.99
CA ILE A 486 12.33 29.13 -30.63
C ILE A 486 13.58 28.52 -31.27
N ILE A 487 14.40 27.84 -30.46
CA ILE A 487 15.62 27.14 -30.91
C ILE A 487 15.24 25.90 -31.75
N ASN A 488 15.82 25.68 -32.93
CA ASN A 488 15.46 24.58 -33.86
C ASN A 488 16.70 23.78 -34.31
N ASP A 489 17.06 22.71 -33.57
CA ASP A 489 18.40 22.07 -33.55
C ASP A 489 18.44 20.52 -33.73
N LEU A 490 17.48 19.89 -34.40
CA LEU A 490 17.39 18.41 -34.50
C LEU A 490 18.19 17.79 -35.69
N ASP A 491 18.98 16.71 -35.45
CA ASP A 491 19.73 15.89 -36.45
C ASP A 491 19.57 14.34 -36.23
N SER A 492 19.82 13.47 -37.23
CA SER A 492 19.13 12.15 -37.38
C SER A 492 19.94 10.83 -37.60
N VAL A 493 21.19 10.66 -37.17
CA VAL A 493 21.90 9.34 -37.15
C VAL A 493 22.91 9.28 -35.99
N LEU A 494 23.33 8.12 -35.42
CA LEU A 494 24.72 7.85 -34.90
C LEU A 494 24.92 6.56 -34.05
N SER A 495 26.05 5.85 -34.28
CA SER A 495 26.58 4.68 -33.52
C SER A 495 27.90 4.96 -32.77
N LYS A 496 28.21 6.23 -32.44
CA LYS A 496 29.41 6.63 -31.68
C LYS A 496 29.12 6.70 -30.16
N PRO A 497 30.12 6.64 -29.27
CA PRO A 497 29.88 6.98 -27.87
C PRO A 497 29.30 8.39 -27.79
N ARG A 498 28.31 8.60 -26.93
CA ARG A 498 27.72 9.92 -26.67
C ARG A 498 28.74 10.86 -26.03
N GLU A 499 29.51 10.33 -25.09
CA GLU A 499 30.46 11.07 -24.28
C GLU A 499 31.56 10.12 -23.80
N GLY A 500 32.72 10.69 -23.45
CA GLY A 500 33.81 9.96 -22.82
C GLY A 500 34.45 10.80 -21.74
N THR A 501 34.93 10.17 -20.67
CA THR A 501 35.67 10.86 -19.61
C THR A 501 36.80 9.99 -19.11
N VAL A 502 37.97 10.57 -18.88
CA VAL A 502 39.11 9.90 -18.25
C VAL A 502 39.49 10.61 -16.96
N TYR A 503 39.74 9.82 -15.92
CA TYR A 503 40.23 10.26 -14.61
C TYR A 503 41.39 9.37 -14.17
N GLY A 504 42.55 9.96 -13.89
CA GLY A 504 43.76 9.20 -13.61
C GLY A 504 44.14 8.31 -14.79
N ASN A 505 44.13 6.99 -14.60
CA ASN A 505 44.40 6.00 -15.65
C ASN A 505 43.13 5.25 -16.11
N THR A 506 41.93 5.67 -15.70
CA THR A 506 40.68 4.98 -16.06
C THR A 506 39.85 5.84 -17.00
N LEU A 507 39.56 5.31 -18.19
CA LEU A 507 38.82 5.96 -19.26
C LEU A 507 37.44 5.30 -19.41
N TYR A 508 36.38 6.10 -19.39
CA TYR A 508 34.99 5.69 -19.56
C TYR A 508 34.46 6.21 -20.90
N LEU A 509 33.87 5.34 -21.71
CA LEU A 509 33.15 5.66 -22.95
C LEU A 509 31.68 5.30 -22.76
N TYR A 510 30.79 6.27 -22.91
CA TYR A 510 29.36 6.10 -22.69
C TYR A 510 28.65 6.03 -24.03
N PHE A 511 28.01 4.90 -24.30
CA PHE A 511 27.23 4.67 -25.51
C PHE A 511 25.74 4.95 -25.25
N THR A 512 25.02 5.39 -26.28
CA THR A 512 23.55 5.56 -26.25
C THR A 512 22.82 4.22 -26.24
N GLU A 513 23.48 3.17 -26.71
CA GLU A 513 23.01 1.79 -26.75
C GLU A 513 23.88 0.90 -25.84
N SER A 514 23.41 -0.30 -25.52
CA SER A 514 24.19 -1.24 -24.73
C SER A 514 25.22 -2.00 -25.58
N VAL A 515 26.45 -2.07 -25.10
CA VAL A 515 27.64 -2.69 -25.68
C VAL A 515 28.11 -3.86 -24.80
N LYS A 516 28.70 -4.86 -25.43
CA LYS A 516 29.28 -6.08 -24.84
C LYS A 516 30.74 -6.23 -25.26
N VAL A 517 31.58 -6.61 -24.30
CA VAL A 517 32.96 -7.07 -24.53
C VAL A 517 32.95 -8.59 -24.60
N THR A 518 33.28 -9.15 -25.75
CA THR A 518 33.25 -10.60 -25.98
C THR A 518 34.54 -11.31 -25.55
N SER A 519 35.62 -10.56 -25.32
CA SER A 519 36.92 -11.08 -24.90
C SER A 519 37.74 -9.94 -24.26
N SER A 520 38.64 -10.26 -23.32
CA SER A 520 39.62 -9.29 -22.82
C SER A 520 40.54 -8.74 -23.91
N SER A 521 40.71 -9.48 -25.03
CA SER A 521 41.41 -9.03 -26.25
C SER A 521 40.65 -7.96 -27.05
N ALA A 522 39.41 -7.60 -26.67
CA ALA A 522 38.71 -6.47 -27.27
C ALA A 522 39.44 -5.13 -27.04
N LYS A 523 40.27 -5.04 -25.99
CA LYS A 523 41.10 -3.86 -25.73
C LYS A 523 42.07 -3.57 -26.88
N ASP A 524 42.52 -4.60 -27.60
CA ASP A 524 43.51 -4.46 -28.68
C ASP A 524 42.89 -3.85 -29.96
N GLN A 525 41.57 -3.67 -30.00
CA GLN A 525 40.84 -2.97 -31.06
C GLN A 525 40.60 -1.49 -30.75
N PHE A 526 41.02 -1.07 -29.56
CA PHE A 526 41.07 0.33 -29.18
C PHE A 526 42.47 0.87 -29.35
N VAL A 527 42.56 2.06 -29.93
CA VAL A 527 43.76 2.88 -29.90
C VAL A 527 43.41 4.14 -29.13
N VAL A 528 44.01 4.29 -27.95
CA VAL A 528 43.94 5.52 -27.16
C VAL A 528 45.21 6.31 -27.41
N THR A 529 45.08 7.57 -27.78
CA THR A 529 46.21 8.50 -27.94
C THR A 529 46.08 9.68 -27.00
N ALA A 530 47.19 10.11 -26.42
CA ALA A 530 47.36 11.40 -25.76
C ALA A 530 48.30 12.27 -26.60
N ASP A 531 47.82 13.42 -27.06
CA ASP A 531 48.54 14.33 -27.97
C ASP A 531 49.12 13.59 -29.20
N GLY A 532 48.34 12.65 -29.74
CA GLY A 532 48.73 11.81 -30.88
C GLY A 532 49.68 10.65 -30.55
N SER A 533 50.24 10.59 -29.34
CA SER A 533 51.07 9.46 -28.88
C SER A 533 50.22 8.36 -28.26
N SER A 534 50.40 7.10 -28.68
CA SER A 534 49.60 5.98 -28.15
C SER A 534 49.88 5.70 -26.68
N ILE A 535 48.81 5.48 -25.90
CA ILE A 535 48.87 4.94 -24.54
C ILE A 535 48.34 3.50 -24.59
N GLY A 536 49.11 2.56 -24.02
CA GLY A 536 48.69 1.17 -23.93
C GLY A 536 47.50 0.96 -22.98
N ILE A 537 46.75 -0.11 -23.22
CA ILE A 537 45.54 -0.47 -22.47
C ILE A 537 45.79 -1.79 -21.72
N SER A 538 45.76 -1.73 -20.39
CA SER A 538 45.98 -2.87 -19.52
C SER A 538 44.74 -3.77 -19.43
N SER A 539 43.54 -3.19 -19.35
CA SER A 539 42.27 -3.95 -19.32
C SER A 539 41.10 -3.19 -19.94
N ILE A 540 40.08 -3.96 -20.33
CA ILE A 540 38.77 -3.48 -20.76
C ILE A 540 37.69 -4.18 -19.93
N SER A 541 36.69 -3.42 -19.50
CA SER A 541 35.48 -3.93 -18.83
C SER A 541 34.27 -3.13 -19.26
N ILE A 542 33.08 -3.63 -18.95
CA ILE A 542 31.83 -2.89 -19.16
C ILE A 542 31.10 -2.77 -17.82
N SER A 543 30.61 -1.57 -17.54
CA SER A 543 29.71 -1.29 -16.43
C SER A 543 28.33 -0.89 -16.95
N ASN A 544 27.26 -1.45 -16.37
CA ASN A 544 25.86 -1.12 -16.67
C ASN A 544 25.43 -1.29 -18.15
N GLY A 545 26.17 -2.06 -18.93
CA GLY A 545 25.85 -2.39 -20.32
C GLY A 545 26.08 -1.27 -21.33
N SER A 546 26.17 0.00 -20.97
CA SER A 546 26.38 1.11 -21.91
C SER A 546 27.68 1.89 -21.70
N VAL A 547 28.50 1.49 -20.73
CA VAL A 547 29.77 2.16 -20.42
C VAL A 547 30.93 1.20 -20.60
N VAL A 548 31.79 1.48 -21.58
CA VAL A 548 33.05 0.76 -21.79
C VAL A 548 34.14 1.44 -20.97
N THR A 549 34.76 0.70 -20.06
CA THR A 549 35.85 1.17 -19.20
C THR A 549 37.18 0.59 -19.70
N LEU A 550 38.12 1.45 -20.05
CA LEU A 550 39.50 1.10 -20.41
C LEU A 550 40.43 1.53 -19.27
N THR A 551 41.31 0.64 -18.83
CA THR A 551 42.38 0.96 -17.89
C THR A 551 43.67 1.18 -18.67
N LEU A 552 44.19 2.39 -18.63
CA LEU A 552 45.40 2.80 -19.34
C LEU A 552 46.66 2.40 -18.56
N ASP A 553 47.75 2.12 -19.28
CA ASP A 553 49.05 1.74 -18.69
C ASP A 553 49.71 2.86 -17.88
N ARG A 554 49.27 4.11 -18.10
CA ARG A 554 49.65 5.27 -17.31
C ARG A 554 48.47 6.21 -17.12
N SER A 555 48.55 7.04 -16.08
CA SER A 555 47.62 8.15 -15.93
C SER A 555 47.80 9.20 -17.02
N VAL A 556 46.70 9.84 -17.41
CA VAL A 556 46.72 11.03 -18.29
C VAL A 556 47.24 12.24 -17.50
N ARG A 557 48.00 13.10 -18.19
CA ARG A 557 48.60 14.32 -17.65
C ARG A 557 47.69 15.52 -17.93
N ASP A 558 47.95 16.62 -17.23
CA ASP A 558 47.26 17.89 -17.42
C ASP A 558 47.47 18.43 -18.86
N GLY A 559 46.36 18.69 -19.54
CA GLY A 559 46.32 19.20 -20.91
C GLY A 559 46.74 18.22 -22.00
N GLU A 560 46.72 16.92 -21.75
CA GLU A 560 46.81 15.91 -22.81
C GLU A 560 45.45 15.75 -23.49
N VAL A 561 45.40 15.91 -24.82
CA VAL A 561 44.21 15.69 -25.63
C VAL A 561 44.04 14.20 -25.88
N ILE A 562 42.94 13.64 -25.36
CA ILE A 562 42.68 12.21 -25.42
C ILE A 562 41.71 11.88 -26.54
N ARG A 563 42.16 11.04 -27.48
CA ARG A 563 41.33 10.49 -28.56
C ARG A 563 41.24 8.99 -28.47
N VAL A 564 40.10 8.46 -28.89
CA VAL A 564 39.84 7.03 -28.95
C VAL A 564 39.39 6.66 -30.34
N ASN A 565 40.12 5.71 -30.93
CA ASN A 565 39.69 4.99 -32.11
C ASN A 565 39.28 3.59 -31.69
N TYR A 566 38.17 3.12 -32.23
CA TYR A 566 37.72 1.75 -32.12
C TYR A 566 37.57 1.18 -33.53
N THR A 567 38.39 0.19 -33.86
CA THR A 567 38.30 -0.52 -35.14
C THR A 567 37.86 -1.95 -34.86
N PRO A 568 36.62 -2.35 -35.20
CA PRO A 568 36.15 -3.71 -34.99
C PRO A 568 37.06 -4.70 -35.74
N GLY A 569 37.58 -5.67 -35.01
CA GLY A 569 38.49 -6.70 -35.48
C GLY A 569 38.00 -8.10 -35.11
N SER A 570 38.90 -8.98 -34.68
CA SER A 570 38.55 -10.37 -34.34
C SER A 570 37.74 -10.53 -33.05
N TYR A 571 37.75 -9.53 -32.15
CA TYR A 571 36.98 -9.54 -30.90
C TYR A 571 36.14 -8.26 -30.75
N PRO A 572 35.28 -7.94 -31.72
CA PRO A 572 34.59 -6.66 -31.75
C PRO A 572 33.73 -6.52 -30.49
N LEU A 573 33.65 -5.28 -30.02
CA LEU A 573 32.50 -4.89 -29.22
C LEU A 573 31.25 -5.21 -30.00
N LYS A 574 30.27 -5.77 -29.30
CA LYS A 574 28.98 -6.10 -29.90
C LYS A 574 27.89 -5.35 -29.19
N ASP A 575 26.82 -5.02 -29.89
CA ASP A 575 25.61 -4.58 -29.21
C ASP A 575 24.92 -5.77 -28.51
N ASN A 576 23.81 -5.49 -27.84
CA ASN A 576 23.02 -6.54 -27.18
C ASN A 576 22.42 -7.59 -28.15
N ARG A 577 22.46 -7.34 -29.47
CA ARG A 577 22.01 -8.23 -30.55
C ARG A 577 23.15 -9.04 -31.15
N GLU A 578 24.33 -9.00 -30.51
CA GLU A 578 25.57 -9.60 -30.99
C GLU A 578 26.09 -9.07 -32.33
N GLN A 579 25.56 -7.93 -32.78
CA GLN A 579 26.06 -7.26 -33.97
C GLN A 579 27.32 -6.50 -33.59
N SER A 580 28.39 -6.69 -34.36
CA SER A 580 29.61 -5.94 -34.17
C SER A 580 29.31 -4.44 -34.25
N LEU A 581 29.64 -3.73 -33.19
CA LEU A 581 29.54 -2.30 -33.14
C LEU A 581 30.38 -1.71 -34.28
N ALA A 582 29.81 -0.75 -35.00
CA ALA A 582 30.53 -0.04 -36.04
C ALA A 582 31.74 0.68 -35.43
N GLY A 583 32.86 0.68 -36.16
CA GLY A 583 34.04 1.42 -35.75
C GLY A 583 33.76 2.92 -35.69
N PHE A 584 34.45 3.60 -34.79
CA PHE A 584 34.50 5.06 -34.74
C PHE A 584 35.96 5.49 -34.61
N THR A 585 36.25 6.66 -35.13
CA THR A 585 37.59 7.24 -35.16
C THR A 585 37.54 8.66 -34.64
N ASP A 586 38.66 9.11 -34.08
CA ASP A 586 38.88 10.46 -33.56
C ASP A 586 37.85 10.90 -32.49
N PHE A 587 37.32 9.95 -31.69
CA PHE A 587 36.39 10.31 -30.63
C PHE A 587 37.09 11.00 -29.47
N PHE A 588 36.72 12.25 -29.19
CA PHE A 588 37.27 13.03 -28.09
C PHE A 588 36.76 12.55 -26.73
N VAL A 589 37.69 12.43 -25.78
CA VAL A 589 37.40 12.04 -24.40
C VAL A 589 37.78 13.19 -23.48
N ARG A 590 36.84 13.56 -22.60
CA ARG A 590 37.08 14.60 -21.60
C ARG A 590 38.18 14.17 -20.62
N ASN A 591 39.31 14.87 -20.63
CA ASN A 591 40.37 14.68 -19.64
C ASN A 591 40.03 15.47 -18.37
N SER A 592 39.64 14.80 -17.29
CA SER A 592 39.18 15.47 -16.06
C SER A 592 40.27 16.27 -15.35
N ASN A 593 41.55 16.08 -15.71
CA ASN A 593 42.68 16.82 -15.17
C ASN A 593 43.10 18.00 -16.06
N ASP A 594 42.40 18.27 -17.16
CA ASP A 594 42.77 19.31 -18.11
C ASP A 594 42.50 20.73 -17.59
N THR A 595 43.56 21.53 -17.53
CA THR A 595 43.55 22.96 -17.20
C THR A 595 44.08 23.84 -18.34
N LYS A 596 44.43 23.26 -19.50
CA LYS A 596 44.96 24.00 -20.65
C LYS A 596 43.83 24.47 -21.56
N ALA A 597 44.04 25.60 -22.22
CA ALA A 597 43.07 26.15 -23.16
C ALA A 597 43.15 25.45 -24.53
N PRO A 598 42.02 25.34 -25.26
CA PRO A 598 42.03 24.78 -26.61
C PRO A 598 42.83 25.66 -27.58
N GLU A 599 43.66 25.02 -28.39
CA GLU A 599 44.57 25.63 -29.36
C GLU A 599 44.00 25.56 -30.78
N LEU A 600 44.10 26.66 -31.53
CA LEU A 600 43.62 26.74 -32.91
C LEU A 600 44.54 25.93 -33.85
N LEU A 601 43.98 25.02 -34.65
CA LEU A 601 44.70 24.26 -35.67
C LEU A 601 44.60 24.88 -37.07
N GLU A 602 43.38 25.02 -37.59
CA GLU A 602 43.17 25.48 -38.97
C GLU A 602 41.83 26.19 -39.16
N VAL A 603 41.73 26.98 -40.24
CA VAL A 603 40.49 27.63 -40.66
C VAL A 603 40.26 27.45 -42.16
N THR A 604 39.11 26.90 -42.54
CA THR A 604 38.73 26.66 -43.95
C THR A 604 37.33 27.24 -44.24
N ALA A 605 36.97 27.40 -45.51
CA ALA A 605 35.67 27.90 -45.93
C ALA A 605 35.23 27.29 -47.27
N SER A 606 33.93 27.15 -47.44
CA SER A 606 33.31 26.76 -48.71
C SER A 606 31.91 27.35 -48.79
N GLY A 607 31.59 27.93 -49.94
CA GLY A 607 30.35 28.67 -50.09
C GLY A 607 30.24 29.78 -49.02
N ASN A 608 29.16 29.78 -48.24
CA ASN A 608 28.95 30.73 -47.15
C ASN A 608 29.25 30.16 -45.75
N LYS A 609 29.98 29.03 -45.67
CA LYS A 609 30.37 28.39 -44.40
C LYS A 609 31.88 28.49 -44.21
N MET A 610 32.30 28.76 -42.98
CA MET A 610 33.70 28.74 -42.54
C MET A 610 33.82 27.82 -41.33
N TYR A 611 34.85 26.99 -41.29
CA TYR A 611 35.11 25.97 -40.28
C TYR A 611 36.41 26.32 -39.56
N VAL A 612 36.34 26.50 -38.24
CA VAL A 612 37.44 26.87 -37.35
C VAL A 612 37.74 25.67 -36.46
N ARG A 613 38.87 25.01 -36.67
CA ARG A 613 39.19 23.75 -36.01
C ARG A 613 40.21 23.93 -34.90
N TYR A 614 39.95 23.33 -33.75
CA TYR A 614 40.82 23.30 -32.58
C TYR A 614 41.47 21.93 -32.39
N ASN A 615 42.48 21.85 -31.53
CA ASN A 615 43.18 20.61 -31.23
C ASN A 615 42.34 19.60 -30.42
N GLU A 616 41.35 20.10 -29.69
CA GLU A 616 40.47 19.34 -28.79
C GLU A 616 38.98 19.71 -28.94
N ALA A 617 38.11 18.89 -28.36
CA ALA A 617 36.66 19.09 -28.41
C ALA A 617 36.19 20.28 -27.55
N LEU A 618 35.21 20.99 -28.08
CA LEU A 618 34.62 22.19 -27.50
C LEU A 618 33.24 21.91 -26.91
N ARG A 619 32.85 22.72 -25.93
CA ARG A 619 31.49 22.73 -25.39
C ARG A 619 30.55 23.49 -26.32
N THR A 620 29.38 22.90 -26.58
CA THR A 620 28.41 23.40 -27.55
C THR A 620 27.27 24.22 -26.94
N ASN A 621 27.16 24.26 -25.61
CA ASN A 621 26.04 24.88 -24.89
C ASN A 621 26.24 26.35 -24.49
N ASP A 622 27.45 26.91 -24.63
CA ASP A 622 27.74 28.32 -24.29
C ASP A 622 28.66 29.00 -25.33
N LEU A 623 28.25 28.92 -26.60
CA LEU A 623 29.02 29.45 -27.72
C LEU A 623 29.16 30.99 -27.71
N PRO A 624 30.28 31.53 -28.22
CA PRO A 624 30.48 32.96 -28.33
C PRO A 624 29.44 33.63 -29.22
N LEU A 625 29.23 34.92 -28.96
CA LEU A 625 28.43 35.79 -29.80
C LEU A 625 29.06 35.94 -31.19
N LYS A 626 28.23 36.12 -32.21
CA LYS A 626 28.68 36.38 -33.59
C LYS A 626 29.63 37.59 -33.68
N SER A 627 29.39 38.60 -32.85
CA SER A 627 30.22 39.81 -32.76
C SER A 627 31.61 39.58 -32.18
N GLN A 628 31.85 38.43 -31.55
CA GLN A 628 33.17 38.04 -31.08
C GLN A 628 34.04 37.47 -32.20
N PHE A 629 33.46 37.19 -33.37
CA PHE A 629 34.20 36.81 -34.57
C PHE A 629 34.19 37.96 -35.59
N SER A 630 35.33 38.16 -36.25
CA SER A 630 35.46 39.10 -37.36
C SER A 630 36.07 38.39 -38.55
N VAL A 631 35.33 38.34 -39.66
CA VAL A 631 35.83 37.80 -40.92
C VAL A 631 36.07 38.95 -41.87
N LEU A 632 37.23 38.99 -42.51
CA LEU A 632 37.52 39.90 -43.61
C LEU A 632 37.67 39.10 -44.89
N VAL A 633 37.08 39.60 -45.98
CA VAL A 633 37.27 39.11 -47.34
C VAL A 633 37.80 40.26 -48.18
N ASN A 634 39.00 40.10 -48.77
CA ASN A 634 39.77 41.17 -49.42
C ASN A 634 39.86 42.42 -48.54
N ARG A 635 40.14 42.24 -47.25
CA ARG A 635 40.21 43.29 -46.21
C ARG A 635 38.91 44.05 -45.94
N THR A 636 37.78 43.57 -46.49
CA THR A 636 36.46 44.13 -46.23
C THR A 636 35.69 43.23 -45.26
N PRO A 637 35.05 43.77 -44.21
CA PRO A 637 34.30 42.95 -43.25
C PRO A 637 33.16 42.15 -43.91
N LEU A 638 33.10 40.87 -43.58
CA LEU A 638 31.99 39.97 -43.91
C LEU A 638 31.35 39.49 -42.60
N PHE A 639 30.06 39.76 -42.43
CA PHE A 639 29.36 39.46 -41.19
C PHE A 639 29.18 37.94 -40.97
N VAL A 640 29.36 37.53 -39.71
CA VAL A 640 29.01 36.19 -39.24
C VAL A 640 27.54 36.18 -38.83
N ASN A 641 26.73 35.38 -39.52
CA ASN A 641 25.30 35.22 -39.31
C ASN A 641 24.96 34.13 -38.29
N ALA A 642 25.82 33.14 -38.10
CA ALA A 642 25.65 32.11 -37.07
C ALA A 642 27.01 31.57 -36.63
N VAL A 643 27.08 31.17 -35.37
CA VAL A 643 28.19 30.41 -34.78
C VAL A 643 27.56 29.12 -34.30
N ASP A 644 28.08 28.01 -34.79
CA ASP A 644 27.73 26.67 -34.35
C ASP A 644 29.01 25.93 -33.99
N ALA A 645 28.95 24.90 -33.15
CA ALA A 645 30.11 24.09 -32.85
C ALA A 645 29.71 22.62 -32.71
N GLU A 646 30.53 21.76 -33.31
CA GLU A 646 30.42 20.32 -33.20
C GLU A 646 31.82 19.76 -32.98
N GLU A 647 31.99 18.97 -31.92
CA GLU A 647 33.28 18.37 -31.54
C GLU A 647 34.42 19.41 -31.46
N ASP A 648 35.45 19.31 -32.30
CA ASP A 648 36.62 20.21 -32.33
C ASP A 648 36.46 21.41 -33.29
N THR A 649 35.30 21.54 -33.94
CA THR A 649 35.12 22.47 -35.06
C THR A 649 33.98 23.46 -34.78
N VAL A 650 34.29 24.74 -34.88
CA VAL A 650 33.29 25.82 -34.89
C VAL A 650 32.94 26.17 -36.33
N THR A 651 31.66 26.02 -36.68
CA THR A 651 31.13 26.42 -37.98
C THR A 651 30.56 27.83 -37.91
N LEU A 652 31.18 28.76 -38.62
CA LEU A 652 30.67 30.11 -38.86
C LEU A 652 29.84 30.11 -40.15
N THR A 653 28.62 30.62 -40.07
CA THR A 653 27.83 30.92 -41.27
C THR A 653 28.01 32.39 -41.60
N LEU A 654 28.41 32.69 -42.82
CA LEU A 654 28.73 34.04 -43.28
C LEU A 654 27.56 34.64 -44.05
N ALA A 655 27.50 35.97 -44.07
CA ALA A 655 26.43 36.70 -44.75
C ALA A 655 26.40 36.49 -46.26
N ASN A 656 27.56 36.24 -46.88
CA ASN A 656 27.70 36.01 -48.30
C ASN A 656 28.62 34.81 -48.57
N THR A 657 28.45 34.22 -49.75
CA THR A 657 29.31 33.16 -50.28
C THR A 657 30.71 33.71 -50.58
N ILE A 658 31.75 33.03 -50.10
CA ILE A 658 33.15 33.25 -50.44
C ILE A 658 33.47 32.47 -51.71
N GLN A 659 34.18 33.11 -52.64
CA GLN A 659 34.65 32.50 -53.89
C GLN A 659 36.11 32.07 -53.76
N MET A 660 36.51 31.07 -54.53
CA MET A 660 37.91 30.64 -54.64
C MET A 660 38.80 31.82 -55.05
N ASN A 661 40.02 31.92 -54.48
CA ASN A 661 41.02 32.99 -54.69
C ASN A 661 40.73 34.35 -54.02
N GLN A 662 39.81 34.44 -53.07
CA GLN A 662 39.66 35.64 -52.22
C GLN A 662 40.61 35.61 -51.01
N ASP A 663 41.16 36.75 -50.61
CA ASP A 663 42.00 36.89 -49.40
C ASP A 663 41.10 36.94 -48.16
N VAL A 664 41.08 35.87 -47.35
CA VAL A 664 40.13 35.74 -46.23
C VAL A 664 40.88 35.56 -44.92
N THR A 665 40.51 36.34 -43.90
CA THR A 665 41.07 36.25 -42.55
C THR A 665 39.99 36.18 -41.47
N LEU A 666 40.27 35.49 -40.36
CA LEU A 666 39.41 35.38 -39.18
C LEU A 666 40.09 35.94 -37.92
N SER A 667 39.35 36.70 -37.12
CA SER A 667 39.69 37.06 -35.73
C SER A 667 38.61 36.57 -34.76
N TYR A 668 39.00 36.25 -33.53
CA TYR A 668 38.11 35.84 -32.43
C TYR A 668 38.51 36.50 -31.11
N ILE A 669 37.56 37.12 -30.40
CA ILE A 669 37.77 37.77 -29.09
C ILE A 669 36.95 37.05 -28.00
N PRO A 670 37.60 36.43 -26.98
CA PRO A 670 36.87 35.80 -25.89
C PRO A 670 36.14 36.83 -25.01
N GLY A 671 34.93 36.48 -24.56
CA GLY A 671 33.99 37.33 -23.82
C GLY A 671 33.27 36.55 -22.71
N VAL A 672 32.16 37.03 -22.16
CA VAL A 672 31.41 36.27 -21.12
C VAL A 672 30.94 34.91 -21.64
N LYS A 673 30.42 34.87 -22.88
CA LYS A 673 30.29 33.64 -23.66
C LYS A 673 31.56 33.44 -24.47
N ARG A 674 32.14 32.25 -24.43
CA ARG A 674 33.45 31.99 -25.05
C ARG A 674 33.58 30.53 -25.42
N LEU A 675 34.42 30.25 -26.40
CA LEU A 675 34.79 28.87 -26.72
C LEU A 675 35.51 28.33 -25.50
N THR A 676 35.04 27.20 -25.01
CA THR A 676 35.68 26.43 -23.95
C THR A 676 35.81 25.00 -24.40
N ASP A 677 36.87 24.34 -23.97
CA ASP A 677 36.97 22.89 -24.05
C ASP A 677 35.91 22.21 -23.14
N LEU A 678 35.91 20.88 -23.11
CA LEU A 678 35.02 20.08 -22.25
C LEU A 678 35.28 20.29 -20.73
N ASN A 679 36.36 20.96 -20.36
CA ASN A 679 36.80 21.23 -18.99
C ASN A 679 36.63 22.69 -18.55
N TYR A 680 35.98 23.52 -19.37
CA TYR A 680 35.73 24.94 -19.13
C TYR A 680 36.96 25.85 -19.27
N ASN A 681 38.07 25.36 -19.85
CA ASN A 681 39.23 26.18 -20.15
C ASN A 681 38.95 27.03 -21.41
N PRO A 682 39.13 28.36 -21.35
CA PRO A 682 38.71 29.25 -22.43
C PRO A 682 39.71 29.33 -23.57
N ALA A 683 39.24 29.22 -24.81
CA ALA A 683 40.05 29.40 -26.01
C ALA A 683 40.70 30.79 -26.06
N GLY A 684 41.93 30.82 -26.56
CA GLY A 684 42.70 32.05 -26.73
C GLY A 684 42.09 33.02 -27.76
N TYR A 685 42.54 34.27 -27.69
CA TYR A 685 42.27 35.30 -28.70
C TYR A 685 42.93 34.94 -30.04
N ILE A 686 42.18 35.08 -31.15
CA ILE A 686 42.67 34.87 -32.52
C ILE A 686 42.68 36.21 -33.25
N ASN A 687 43.75 36.49 -33.99
CA ASN A 687 43.89 37.73 -34.74
C ASN A 687 44.29 37.51 -36.20
N LEU A 688 43.38 37.78 -37.13
CA LEU A 688 43.60 37.81 -38.57
C LEU A 688 44.27 36.55 -39.13
N VAL A 689 43.88 35.37 -38.66
CA VAL A 689 44.39 34.09 -39.17
C VAL A 689 43.84 33.85 -40.58
N PRO A 690 44.67 33.48 -41.57
CA PRO A 690 44.23 33.23 -42.94
C PRO A 690 43.30 32.01 -43.07
N VAL A 691 42.39 32.03 -44.06
CA VAL A 691 41.36 31.01 -44.30
C VAL A 691 41.46 30.41 -45.71
N THR A 692 41.39 29.08 -45.82
CA THR A 692 41.47 28.33 -47.11
C THR A 692 40.09 28.08 -47.75
N VAL A 693 39.87 28.27 -49.07
CA VAL A 693 38.52 28.26 -49.73
C VAL A 693 38.33 27.19 -50.86
N TYR A 694 37.18 26.44 -50.93
CA TYR A 694 36.89 25.31 -51.90
C TYR A 694 35.59 25.47 -52.81
N GLY A 695 35.36 24.67 -53.91
CA GLY A 695 34.18 24.75 -54.87
C GLY A 695 33.72 23.45 -55.65
N SER A 696 32.55 23.43 -56.38
CA SER A 696 31.76 22.21 -56.81
C SER A 696 31.53 21.84 -58.32
N GLY A 697 32.34 22.27 -59.29
CA GLY A 697 31.99 22.28 -60.73
C GLY A 697 32.09 21.02 -61.62
N SER A 698 32.13 19.75 -61.14
CA SER A 698 32.56 18.59 -61.97
C SER A 698 31.57 17.43 -62.25
N VAL A 699 30.32 17.45 -61.73
CA VAL A 699 29.36 16.31 -61.82
C VAL A 699 28.18 16.62 -62.77
N ARG A 700 27.87 15.70 -63.71
CA ARG A 700 26.80 15.83 -64.73
C ARG A 700 25.49 15.11 -64.39
N GLN A 701 25.53 13.90 -63.82
CA GLN A 701 24.32 13.09 -63.49
C GLN A 701 24.61 12.11 -62.33
N ALA A 702 23.61 11.79 -61.50
CA ALA A 702 23.77 10.92 -60.33
C ALA A 702 22.50 10.08 -60.00
N GLU A 703 22.61 8.74 -59.97
CA GLU A 703 21.47 7.80 -59.82
C GLU A 703 21.77 6.61 -58.88
N VAL A 704 20.74 5.92 -58.39
CA VAL A 704 20.86 4.71 -57.54
C VAL A 704 19.82 3.63 -57.89
N GLN A 705 20.25 2.37 -57.96
CA GLN A 705 19.40 1.19 -58.21
C GLN A 705 19.86 0.01 -57.34
N GLY A 706 18.98 -0.48 -56.47
CA GLY A 706 19.33 -1.52 -55.49
C GLY A 706 20.54 -1.08 -54.67
N SER A 707 21.64 -1.84 -54.73
CA SER A 707 22.89 -1.55 -54.03
C SER A 707 23.95 -0.83 -54.89
N THR A 708 23.57 -0.15 -55.98
CA THR A 708 24.53 0.48 -56.90
C THR A 708 24.19 1.94 -57.16
N VAL A 709 25.18 2.83 -56.98
CA VAL A 709 25.15 4.26 -57.30
C VAL A 709 25.98 4.52 -58.56
N LEU A 710 25.45 5.35 -59.45
CA LEU A 710 26.08 5.71 -60.72
C LEU A 710 26.27 7.24 -60.81
N LEU A 711 27.52 7.69 -60.84
CA LEU A 711 27.90 9.08 -61.10
C LEU A 711 28.39 9.22 -62.53
N THR A 712 27.94 10.26 -63.23
CA THR A 712 28.49 10.68 -64.53
C THR A 712 29.14 12.04 -64.36
N MET A 713 30.43 12.14 -64.65
CA MET A 713 31.23 13.36 -64.59
C MET A 713 31.07 14.18 -65.88
N THR A 714 31.43 15.46 -65.85
CA THR A 714 31.41 16.34 -67.04
C THR A 714 32.53 16.05 -68.03
N GLU A 715 33.62 15.41 -67.58
CA GLU A 715 34.79 15.06 -68.38
C GLU A 715 35.25 13.62 -68.11
N SER A 716 36.09 13.07 -68.99
CA SER A 716 36.65 11.73 -68.81
C SER A 716 37.66 11.71 -67.66
N MET A 717 37.65 10.64 -66.88
CA MET A 717 38.47 10.46 -65.68
C MET A 717 39.66 9.55 -65.95
N GLN A 718 40.77 9.75 -65.24
CA GLN A 718 41.91 8.83 -65.28
C GLN A 718 41.50 7.46 -64.73
N GLY A 719 41.66 6.41 -65.53
CA GLY A 719 41.43 5.03 -65.10
C GLY A 719 42.53 4.58 -64.15
N SER A 720 42.24 4.55 -62.85
CA SER A 720 43.12 4.02 -61.82
C SER A 720 42.45 2.82 -61.16
N GLY A 721 43.18 1.71 -61.02
CA GLY A 721 42.77 0.62 -60.14
C GLY A 721 42.50 1.17 -58.74
N THR A 722 41.30 0.86 -58.22
CA THR A 722 40.80 1.14 -56.86
C THR A 722 41.00 2.57 -56.36
N ILE A 723 40.05 3.45 -56.69
CA ILE A 723 39.73 4.62 -55.85
C ILE A 723 39.08 4.12 -54.55
N THR A 724 39.39 4.77 -53.41
CA THR A 724 38.88 4.32 -52.12
C THR A 724 37.40 4.67 -51.99
N ALA A 725 36.55 3.67 -51.80
CA ALA A 725 35.10 3.87 -51.66
C ALA A 725 34.72 4.81 -50.50
N SER A 726 35.55 4.89 -49.46
CA SER A 726 35.40 5.80 -48.31
C SER A 726 35.57 7.28 -48.65
N GLN A 727 36.05 7.61 -49.85
CA GLN A 727 36.05 8.99 -50.37
C GLN A 727 34.63 9.44 -50.75
N PHE A 728 33.67 8.51 -50.80
CA PHE A 728 32.27 8.80 -51.05
C PHE A 728 31.44 8.49 -49.81
N THR A 729 30.45 9.34 -49.54
CA THR A 729 29.47 9.13 -48.47
C THR A 729 28.09 9.12 -49.11
N VAL A 730 27.27 8.09 -48.84
CA VAL A 730 25.90 7.97 -49.37
C VAL A 730 24.91 7.87 -48.22
N ASN A 731 23.85 8.67 -48.25
CA ASN A 731 22.87 8.75 -47.16
C ASN A 731 21.44 8.55 -47.67
N THR A 732 20.63 7.74 -46.97
CA THR A 732 19.19 7.53 -47.22
C THR A 732 18.37 7.91 -45.99
N GLY A 733 17.59 8.98 -46.06
CA GLY A 733 16.66 9.36 -44.98
C GLY A 733 17.30 9.50 -43.58
N GLY A 734 18.55 9.96 -43.50
CA GLY A 734 19.29 10.05 -42.24
C GLY A 734 19.99 8.76 -41.84
N GLN A 735 20.37 7.90 -42.78
CA GLN A 735 21.16 6.69 -42.51
C GLN A 735 22.28 6.60 -43.54
N ASN A 736 23.53 6.50 -43.09
CA ASN A 736 24.67 6.34 -44.00
C ASN A 736 24.73 4.89 -44.49
N ILE A 737 24.62 4.70 -45.80
CA ILE A 737 24.87 3.41 -46.43
C ILE A 737 26.33 3.37 -46.86
N GLN A 738 27.10 2.47 -46.26
CA GLN A 738 28.54 2.37 -46.51
C GLN A 738 28.83 1.94 -47.95
N PRO A 739 29.62 2.71 -48.71
CA PRO A 739 30.16 2.27 -49.99
C PRO A 739 31.20 1.17 -49.82
N THR A 740 31.06 0.06 -50.53
CA THR A 740 31.96 -1.10 -50.47
C THR A 740 33.02 -1.06 -51.56
N THR A 741 32.68 -0.59 -52.75
CA THR A 741 33.63 -0.44 -53.87
C THR A 741 33.31 0.81 -54.67
N ALA A 742 34.34 1.44 -55.26
CA ALA A 742 34.18 2.52 -56.22
C ALA A 742 35.10 2.27 -57.42
N VAL A 743 34.55 2.35 -58.64
CA VAL A 743 35.26 2.04 -59.88
C VAL A 743 35.05 3.17 -60.87
N VAL A 744 36.15 3.65 -61.46
CA VAL A 744 36.15 4.67 -62.51
C VAL A 744 36.26 3.99 -63.88
N GLN A 745 35.31 4.28 -64.77
CA GLN A 745 35.36 3.86 -66.17
C GLN A 745 34.93 5.02 -67.08
N GLY A 746 35.89 5.62 -67.79
CA GLY A 746 35.63 6.76 -68.67
C GLY A 746 35.09 7.97 -67.90
N GLN A 747 33.86 8.38 -68.20
CA GLN A 747 33.17 9.50 -67.51
C GLN A 747 32.35 9.03 -66.29
N THR A 748 32.29 7.73 -66.05
CA THR A 748 31.37 7.13 -65.08
C THR A 748 32.12 6.62 -63.87
N ILE A 749 31.57 6.91 -62.68
CA ILE A 749 32.03 6.34 -61.42
C ILE A 749 30.89 5.47 -60.86
N THR A 750 31.14 4.18 -60.75
CA THR A 750 30.19 3.22 -60.19
C THR A 750 30.58 2.91 -58.75
N ILE A 751 29.65 3.13 -57.83
CA ILE A 751 29.84 2.92 -56.40
C ILE A 751 28.87 1.83 -55.94
N THR A 752 29.38 0.77 -55.33
CA THR A 752 28.56 -0.31 -54.76
C THR A 752 28.35 -0.04 -53.28
N LEU A 753 27.14 -0.30 -52.80
CA LEU A 753 26.71 -0.08 -51.43
C LEU A 753 26.66 -1.41 -50.66
N SER A 754 26.88 -1.33 -49.36
CA SER A 754 26.75 -2.45 -48.41
C SER A 754 25.32 -3.00 -48.31
N ASN A 755 24.31 -2.15 -48.52
CA ASN A 755 22.89 -2.50 -48.49
C ASN A 755 22.16 -1.91 -49.69
N ALA A 756 21.10 -2.59 -50.13
CA ALA A 756 20.25 -2.10 -51.21
C ALA A 756 19.32 -0.97 -50.74
N VAL A 757 19.19 0.06 -51.58
CA VAL A 757 18.21 1.14 -51.44
C VAL A 757 16.84 0.62 -51.92
N LEU A 758 15.82 0.78 -51.07
CA LEU A 758 14.45 0.33 -51.34
C LEU A 758 13.73 1.28 -52.32
N THR A 759 12.72 0.76 -53.02
CA THR A 759 11.87 1.57 -53.92
C THR A 759 11.26 2.76 -53.17
N GLY A 760 11.49 3.98 -53.69
CA GLY A 760 10.89 5.22 -53.18
C GLY A 760 11.68 5.96 -52.11
N GLN A 761 12.84 5.45 -51.67
CA GLN A 761 13.72 6.17 -50.72
C GLN A 761 14.46 7.36 -51.37
N ALA A 762 14.58 8.48 -50.64
CA ALA A 762 15.38 9.64 -51.03
C ALA A 762 16.85 9.45 -50.62
N VAL A 763 17.80 9.81 -51.51
CA VAL A 763 19.23 9.50 -51.34
C VAL A 763 20.13 10.70 -51.71
N THR A 764 21.17 10.97 -50.94
CA THR A 764 22.20 12.01 -51.20
C THR A 764 23.63 11.46 -51.13
N MET A 765 24.61 12.15 -51.71
CA MET A 765 26.01 11.73 -51.70
C MET A 765 27.02 12.89 -51.69
N MET A 766 28.17 12.70 -51.04
CA MET A 766 29.34 13.60 -51.04
C MET A 766 30.60 12.85 -51.49
N TYR A 767 31.55 13.58 -52.12
CA TYR A 767 32.92 13.15 -52.41
C TYR A 767 33.92 14.03 -51.67
N THR A 768 34.79 13.41 -50.89
CA THR A 768 35.93 14.04 -50.21
C THR A 768 37.22 13.42 -50.74
N PRO A 769 38.14 14.20 -51.36
CA PRO A 769 39.38 13.67 -51.91
C PRO A 769 40.20 13.01 -50.80
N GLY A 770 40.51 11.72 -50.96
CA GLY A 770 41.40 11.00 -50.03
C GLY A 770 42.82 10.90 -50.58
N THR A 771 43.59 9.92 -50.09
CA THR A 771 44.99 9.69 -50.47
C THR A 771 45.22 9.39 -51.95
N THR A 772 44.22 8.80 -52.63
CA THR A 772 44.17 8.61 -54.08
C THR A 772 43.00 9.40 -54.67
N PRO A 773 43.12 10.73 -54.85
CA PRO A 773 42.02 11.57 -55.29
C PRO A 773 41.65 11.31 -56.75
N LEU A 774 40.38 11.53 -57.09
CA LEU A 774 39.89 11.52 -58.47
C LEU A 774 40.68 12.53 -59.33
N ARG A 775 40.97 12.15 -60.57
CA ARG A 775 41.64 13.00 -61.57
C ARG A 775 40.93 12.97 -62.91
N THR A 776 40.95 14.08 -63.63
CA THR A 776 40.57 14.11 -65.06
C THR A 776 41.55 13.27 -65.88
N ALA A 777 41.18 12.91 -67.10
CA ALA A 777 42.06 12.23 -68.05
C ALA A 777 43.36 13.02 -68.34
N ALA A 778 43.31 14.35 -68.19
CA ALA A 778 44.46 15.26 -68.30
C ALA A 778 45.36 15.28 -67.04
N GLY A 779 44.98 14.57 -65.97
CA GLY A 779 45.75 14.45 -64.72
C GLY A 779 45.42 15.51 -63.66
N GLU A 780 44.47 16.40 -63.93
CA GLU A 780 44.03 17.45 -63.01
C GLU A 780 43.20 16.86 -61.86
N LEU A 781 43.39 17.38 -60.65
CA LEU A 781 42.69 16.90 -59.46
C LEU A 781 41.22 17.33 -59.47
N ILE A 782 40.32 16.39 -59.19
CA ILE A 782 38.93 16.71 -58.87
C ILE A 782 38.84 17.06 -57.39
N ALA A 783 38.43 18.29 -57.12
CA ALA A 783 38.15 18.79 -55.77
C ALA A 783 36.94 18.06 -55.14
N GLY A 784 36.84 18.09 -53.82
CA GLY A 784 35.68 17.55 -53.11
C GLY A 784 34.39 18.25 -53.50
N PHE A 785 33.28 17.52 -53.53
CA PHE A 785 31.97 18.04 -53.90
C PHE A 785 30.85 17.34 -53.14
N GLY A 786 29.73 18.05 -52.90
CA GLY A 786 28.53 17.51 -52.25
C GLY A 786 28.12 18.26 -50.97
N PRO A 787 26.97 17.87 -50.36
CA PRO A 787 26.11 16.76 -50.75
C PRO A 787 25.26 17.05 -52.01
N ILE A 788 25.11 16.07 -52.90
CA ILE A 788 24.25 16.10 -54.10
C ILE A 788 23.15 15.02 -54.05
N PRO A 789 21.93 15.25 -54.55
CA PRO A 789 20.85 14.24 -54.55
C PRO A 789 20.98 13.19 -55.67
N LEU A 790 20.50 11.95 -55.43
CA LEU A 790 20.47 10.84 -56.40
C LEU A 790 19.04 10.48 -56.83
N GLN A 791 18.85 10.08 -58.10
CA GLN A 791 17.58 9.53 -58.59
C GLN A 791 17.45 8.02 -58.28
N ASN A 792 16.42 7.60 -57.52
CA ASN A 792 16.18 6.20 -57.14
C ASN A 792 15.38 5.42 -58.22
N LYS A 793 15.94 4.31 -58.72
CA LYS A 793 15.39 3.44 -59.79
C LYS A 793 15.08 2.00 -59.34
N THR A 794 15.11 1.69 -58.04
CA THR A 794 14.83 0.32 -57.54
C THR A 794 13.36 -0.10 -57.77
N THR A 795 13.10 -1.31 -58.29
CA THR A 795 11.74 -1.88 -58.49
C THR A 795 11.59 -3.25 -57.78
N GLY A 796 10.45 -3.50 -57.11
CA GLY A 796 10.17 -4.74 -56.37
C GLY A 796 9.35 -5.77 -57.16
N SER A 797 9.65 -7.06 -56.96
CA SER A 797 8.96 -8.22 -57.57
C SER A 797 7.51 -8.34 -57.08
N THR A 798 6.59 -8.42 -58.03
CA THR A 798 5.14 -8.55 -57.85
C THR A 798 4.67 -10.02 -57.91
N ASN A 799 3.59 -10.30 -57.16
CA ASN A 799 2.71 -11.49 -57.14
C ASN A 799 2.74 -12.46 -58.34
N PRO A 800 2.39 -13.73 -58.08
CA PRO A 800 1.36 -14.37 -58.88
C PRO A 800 0.22 -14.97 -58.04
N SER A 801 -1.00 -14.81 -58.57
CA SER A 801 -2.20 -15.54 -58.14
C SER A 801 -2.27 -16.94 -58.76
N SER A 802 -2.99 -17.82 -58.03
CA SER A 802 -3.55 -19.14 -58.42
C SER A 802 -2.64 -20.38 -58.43
N GLY A 803 -3.08 -21.40 -57.67
CA GLY A 803 -2.82 -22.82 -57.98
C GLY A 803 -1.86 -23.60 -57.07
N SER A 804 -2.43 -24.34 -56.12
CA SER A 804 -1.93 -25.56 -55.44
C SER A 804 -0.52 -25.61 -54.83
N GLY A 805 -0.49 -25.84 -53.51
CA GLY A 805 0.49 -26.71 -52.85
C GLY A 805 1.95 -26.26 -52.91
N GLY A 806 2.32 -25.25 -52.15
CA GLY A 806 3.71 -24.84 -51.94
C GLY A 806 3.80 -23.82 -50.81
N ALA A 807 4.83 -23.93 -49.96
CA ALA A 807 4.99 -23.23 -48.70
C ALA A 807 4.53 -21.76 -48.72
N VAL A 808 3.68 -21.38 -47.76
CA VAL A 808 3.25 -19.99 -47.56
C VAL A 808 4.50 -19.18 -47.21
N GLY A 809 4.90 -18.25 -48.08
CA GLY A 809 5.98 -17.33 -47.79
C GLY A 809 5.64 -16.46 -46.57
N MET A 810 6.66 -16.11 -45.78
CA MET A 810 6.47 -15.31 -44.57
C MET A 810 5.90 -13.92 -44.90
N PRO A 811 4.73 -13.53 -44.35
CA PRO A 811 4.11 -12.25 -44.64
C PRO A 811 5.01 -11.05 -44.28
N SER A 812 4.91 -9.96 -45.05
CA SER A 812 5.67 -8.73 -44.83
C SER A 812 5.42 -8.17 -43.42
N GLY A 813 6.50 -7.87 -42.69
CA GLY A 813 6.44 -7.32 -41.33
C GLY A 813 6.24 -8.37 -40.23
N LEU A 814 6.07 -9.65 -40.57
CA LEU A 814 6.15 -10.75 -39.61
C LEU A 814 7.62 -11.14 -39.39
N SER A 815 7.99 -11.55 -38.17
CA SER A 815 9.30 -12.11 -37.77
C SER A 815 9.10 -13.24 -36.76
N VAL A 816 10.12 -14.07 -36.53
CA VAL A 816 10.09 -15.09 -35.46
C VAL A 816 10.32 -14.39 -34.12
N LEU A 817 9.50 -14.70 -33.11
CA LEU A 817 9.68 -14.16 -31.76
C LEU A 817 10.98 -14.71 -31.18
N ASN A 818 11.85 -13.83 -30.68
CA ASN A 818 13.14 -14.23 -30.12
C ASN A 818 12.93 -15.05 -28.83
N SER A 819 13.08 -16.37 -28.94
CA SER A 819 12.89 -17.30 -27.83
C SER A 819 13.92 -17.14 -26.71
N GLY A 820 15.09 -16.58 -26.99
CA GLY A 820 16.13 -16.32 -25.98
C GLY A 820 15.77 -15.23 -24.96
N LEU A 821 14.75 -14.41 -25.24
CA LEU A 821 14.35 -13.33 -24.33
C LEU A 821 13.36 -13.79 -23.26
N PHE A 822 12.28 -14.48 -23.64
CA PHE A 822 11.19 -14.85 -22.72
C PHE A 822 11.00 -16.36 -22.55
N ASN A 823 11.90 -17.17 -23.10
CA ASN A 823 11.76 -18.62 -23.23
C ASN A 823 10.42 -19.00 -23.88
N GLU A 824 10.12 -18.33 -25.00
CA GLU A 824 8.83 -18.40 -25.69
C GLU A 824 9.03 -18.54 -27.19
N THR A 825 8.25 -19.43 -27.80
CA THR A 825 8.19 -19.55 -29.26
C THR A 825 7.01 -18.74 -29.80
N GLY A 826 7.03 -18.41 -31.09
CA GLY A 826 5.93 -17.71 -31.75
C GLY A 826 6.43 -16.75 -32.81
N TYR A 827 5.57 -15.79 -33.16
CA TYR A 827 5.83 -14.78 -34.17
C TYR A 827 5.60 -13.38 -33.61
N ALA A 828 6.43 -12.45 -34.06
CA ALA A 828 6.30 -11.02 -33.77
C ALA A 828 5.87 -10.29 -35.04
N LEU A 829 4.85 -9.44 -34.94
CA LEU A 829 4.40 -8.57 -36.02
C LEU A 829 4.91 -7.15 -35.74
N SER A 830 5.64 -6.59 -36.70
CA SER A 830 6.09 -5.20 -36.67
C SER A 830 4.89 -4.25 -36.76
N THR A 831 4.97 -3.13 -36.04
CA THR A 831 3.98 -2.03 -36.15
C THR A 831 3.84 -1.49 -37.56
N ALA A 832 4.84 -1.65 -38.44
CA ALA A 832 4.74 -1.28 -39.85
C ALA A 832 3.67 -2.07 -40.63
N ALA A 833 3.30 -3.26 -40.16
CA ALA A 833 2.24 -4.08 -40.74
C ALA A 833 0.85 -3.81 -40.12
N THR A 834 0.72 -2.75 -39.30
CA THR A 834 -0.51 -2.38 -38.59
C THR A 834 -0.98 -0.99 -38.99
N LYS A 835 -2.27 -0.72 -38.80
CA LYS A 835 -2.83 0.63 -38.94
C LYS A 835 -2.53 1.42 -37.67
N ARG A 836 -1.68 2.43 -37.78
CA ARG A 836 -1.35 3.36 -36.69
C ARG A 836 -2.38 4.49 -36.61
N THR A 837 -2.89 4.76 -35.41
CA THR A 837 -3.76 5.91 -35.09
C THR A 837 -3.36 6.51 -33.76
N THR A 838 -3.62 7.79 -33.52
CA THR A 838 -3.41 8.39 -32.20
C THR A 838 -4.52 8.00 -31.24
N ALA A 839 -4.19 7.69 -30.00
CA ALA A 839 -5.13 7.38 -28.92
C ALA A 839 -4.64 7.93 -27.58
N LEU A 840 -5.50 7.90 -26.57
CA LEU A 840 -5.13 8.14 -25.17
C LEU A 840 -5.00 6.80 -24.44
N SER A 841 -3.88 6.65 -23.73
CA SER A 841 -3.64 5.52 -22.84
C SER A 841 -4.54 5.60 -21.60
N LYS A 842 -4.52 4.55 -20.77
CA LYS A 842 -5.19 4.53 -19.46
C LYS A 842 -4.82 5.71 -18.56
N TYR A 843 -3.56 6.14 -18.59
CA TYR A 843 -3.08 7.30 -17.82
C TYR A 843 -3.16 8.63 -18.59
N ASN A 844 -4.03 8.71 -19.61
CA ASN A 844 -4.26 9.89 -20.45
C ASN A 844 -3.01 10.40 -21.18
N ARG A 845 -2.05 9.52 -21.50
CA ARG A 845 -0.90 9.88 -22.32
C ARG A 845 -1.25 9.68 -23.79
N ALA A 846 -0.85 10.61 -24.65
CA ALA A 846 -0.96 10.44 -26.09
C ALA A 846 -0.03 9.29 -26.51
N VAL A 847 -0.62 8.26 -27.12
CA VAL A 847 0.07 7.04 -27.55
C VAL A 847 -0.35 6.68 -28.97
N SER A 848 0.51 5.94 -29.66
CA SER A 848 0.09 5.27 -30.88
C SER A 848 -0.70 4.01 -30.55
N SER A 849 -1.90 3.91 -31.10
CA SER A 849 -2.67 2.69 -31.18
C SER A 849 -2.37 1.98 -32.50
N TYR A 850 -2.07 0.69 -32.42
CA TYR A 850 -1.71 -0.15 -33.56
C TYR A 850 -2.79 -1.21 -33.78
N THR A 851 -3.64 -1.01 -34.77
CA THR A 851 -4.72 -1.97 -35.09
C THR A 851 -4.26 -2.92 -36.19
N VAL A 852 -4.30 -4.22 -35.92
CA VAL A 852 -3.97 -5.25 -36.92
C VAL A 852 -5.14 -5.40 -37.88
N SER A 853 -4.87 -5.39 -39.18
CA SER A 853 -5.92 -5.60 -40.19
C SER A 853 -6.40 -7.06 -40.20
N ALA A 854 -7.63 -7.29 -40.65
CA ALA A 854 -8.18 -8.64 -40.77
C ALA A 854 -7.31 -9.55 -41.66
N ASP A 855 -6.85 -9.03 -42.80
CA ASP A 855 -6.04 -9.78 -43.75
C ASP A 855 -4.66 -10.10 -43.18
N THR A 856 -4.00 -9.12 -42.54
CA THR A 856 -2.70 -9.33 -41.89
C THR A 856 -2.80 -10.42 -40.82
N LEU A 857 -3.85 -10.37 -39.99
CA LEU A 857 -4.05 -11.33 -38.91
C LEU A 857 -4.29 -12.75 -39.45
N LYS A 858 -5.14 -12.90 -40.47
CA LYS A 858 -5.41 -14.19 -41.14
C LYS A 858 -4.15 -14.77 -41.77
N GLN A 859 -3.38 -13.96 -42.52
CA GLN A 859 -2.15 -14.39 -43.16
C GLN A 859 -1.08 -14.81 -42.14
N ALA A 860 -0.92 -14.04 -41.06
CA ALA A 860 0.04 -14.35 -40.00
C ALA A 860 -0.27 -15.69 -39.33
N PHE A 861 -1.55 -15.96 -38.99
CA PHE A 861 -1.93 -17.23 -38.36
C PHE A 861 -1.94 -18.41 -39.33
N ALA A 862 -2.26 -18.20 -40.61
CA ALA A 862 -2.12 -19.25 -41.63
C ALA A 862 -0.65 -19.67 -41.80
N PHE A 863 0.27 -18.71 -41.84
CA PHE A 863 1.70 -18.97 -41.86
C PHE A 863 2.15 -19.70 -40.58
N ALA A 864 1.79 -19.16 -39.41
CA ALA A 864 2.16 -19.74 -38.11
C ALA A 864 1.67 -21.19 -37.95
N SER A 865 0.51 -21.52 -38.53
CA SER A 865 -0.07 -22.87 -38.49
C SER A 865 0.57 -23.84 -39.49
N SER A 866 1.19 -23.33 -40.55
CA SER A 866 1.90 -24.14 -41.56
C SER A 866 3.33 -24.50 -41.13
N ALA A 867 3.92 -23.71 -40.22
CA ALA A 867 5.26 -23.94 -39.69
C ALA A 867 5.24 -25.01 -38.58
N SER A 868 5.83 -26.17 -38.86
CA SER A 868 5.87 -27.28 -37.89
C SER A 868 6.76 -26.96 -36.69
N GLY A 869 6.27 -27.18 -35.47
CA GLY A 869 7.06 -27.11 -34.23
C GLY A 869 7.14 -25.73 -33.55
N VAL A 870 6.41 -24.72 -34.03
CA VAL A 870 6.32 -23.39 -33.39
C VAL A 870 4.90 -23.17 -32.85
N SER A 871 4.77 -22.63 -31.65
CA SER A 871 3.45 -22.30 -31.08
C SER A 871 2.69 -21.28 -31.94
N LYS A 872 1.36 -21.42 -32.07
CA LYS A 872 0.45 -20.48 -32.77
C LYS A 872 0.24 -19.19 -31.96
N LYS A 873 1.35 -18.54 -31.61
CA LYS A 873 1.40 -17.31 -30.82
C LYS A 873 1.83 -16.16 -31.71
N LEU A 874 1.04 -15.10 -31.72
CA LEU A 874 1.33 -13.87 -32.44
C LEU A 874 1.32 -12.69 -31.46
N VAL A 875 2.44 -11.99 -31.36
CA VAL A 875 2.54 -10.75 -30.58
C VAL A 875 2.83 -9.57 -31.51
N VAL A 876 2.21 -8.42 -31.27
CA VAL A 876 2.60 -7.18 -31.95
C VAL A 876 3.70 -6.50 -31.13
N GLU A 877 4.84 -6.22 -31.76
CA GLU A 877 6.00 -5.62 -31.10
C GLU A 877 5.94 -4.10 -31.22
N VAL A 878 5.59 -3.45 -30.11
CA VAL A 878 5.49 -1.99 -30.04
C VAL A 878 6.83 -1.43 -29.55
N PRO A 879 7.40 -0.40 -30.22
CA PRO A 879 8.66 0.22 -29.80
C PRO A 879 8.59 0.76 -28.36
N GLU A 880 9.67 0.59 -27.58
CA GLU A 880 9.78 1.14 -26.22
C GLU A 880 9.78 2.67 -26.17
N THR A 881 9.93 3.34 -27.33
CA THR A 881 9.78 4.80 -27.45
C THR A 881 8.32 5.25 -27.33
N GLU A 882 7.35 4.37 -27.55
CA GLU A 882 5.93 4.68 -27.31
C GLU A 882 5.66 4.75 -25.81
N ALA A 883 4.82 5.66 -25.35
CA ALA A 883 4.51 5.82 -23.92
C ALA A 883 3.76 4.62 -23.30
N ALA A 884 3.02 3.88 -24.13
CA ALA A 884 2.35 2.62 -23.81
C ALA A 884 2.24 1.79 -25.09
N ALA A 885 2.19 0.48 -24.96
CA ALA A 885 1.84 -0.40 -26.06
C ALA A 885 0.33 -0.63 -26.09
N MET A 886 -0.36 -0.10 -27.10
CA MET A 886 -1.80 -0.26 -27.31
C MET A 886 -2.06 -0.94 -28.66
N VAL A 887 -2.57 -2.17 -28.63
CA VAL A 887 -2.72 -3.00 -29.83
C VAL A 887 -4.16 -3.48 -29.98
N GLY A 888 -4.75 -3.21 -31.14
CA GLY A 888 -6.13 -3.56 -31.47
C GLY A 888 -6.25 -4.80 -32.36
N PHE A 889 -7.15 -5.72 -32.00
CA PHE A 889 -7.48 -6.95 -32.71
C PHE A 889 -8.99 -6.97 -33.05
N PRO A 890 -9.37 -7.09 -34.35
CA PRO A 890 -10.77 -7.16 -34.73
C PRO A 890 -11.47 -8.40 -34.16
N VAL A 891 -12.55 -8.22 -33.39
CA VAL A 891 -13.21 -9.30 -32.63
C VAL A 891 -13.81 -10.36 -33.56
N GLN A 892 -14.36 -9.96 -34.72
CA GLN A 892 -14.85 -10.90 -35.73
C GLN A 892 -13.78 -11.91 -36.16
N ILE A 893 -12.56 -11.43 -36.38
CA ILE A 893 -11.46 -12.29 -36.84
C ILE A 893 -10.97 -13.19 -35.71
N LEU A 894 -11.00 -12.71 -34.46
CA LEU A 894 -10.73 -13.56 -33.31
C LEU A 894 -11.75 -14.71 -33.19
N ASP A 895 -13.02 -14.49 -33.53
CA ASP A 895 -14.03 -15.56 -33.51
C ASP A 895 -13.80 -16.61 -34.60
N GLU A 896 -13.38 -16.17 -35.80
CA GLU A 896 -12.96 -17.06 -36.87
C GLU A 896 -11.72 -17.88 -36.47
N LEU A 897 -10.71 -17.23 -35.91
CA LEU A 897 -9.47 -17.88 -35.45
C LEU A 897 -9.75 -18.86 -34.30
N LYS A 898 -10.66 -18.54 -33.38
CA LYS A 898 -11.06 -19.43 -32.28
C LYS A 898 -11.56 -20.78 -32.80
N ARG A 899 -12.32 -20.78 -33.90
CA ARG A 899 -12.88 -21.99 -34.51
C ARG A 899 -11.84 -22.76 -35.32
N GLN A 900 -10.92 -22.05 -35.98
CA GLN A 900 -9.93 -22.65 -36.87
C GLN A 900 -8.67 -23.13 -36.14
N TYR A 901 -8.23 -22.40 -35.11
CA TYR A 901 -7.01 -22.61 -34.35
C TYR A 901 -7.30 -22.48 -32.85
N PRO A 902 -7.80 -23.54 -32.19
CA PRO A 902 -8.21 -23.48 -30.78
C PRO A 902 -7.08 -23.14 -29.81
N ASP A 903 -5.83 -23.33 -30.21
CA ASP A 903 -4.59 -23.02 -29.49
C ASP A 903 -3.98 -21.65 -29.87
N ALA A 904 -4.72 -20.81 -30.61
CA ALA A 904 -4.25 -19.48 -31.00
C ALA A 904 -4.09 -18.54 -29.81
N VAL A 905 -2.94 -17.87 -29.76
CA VAL A 905 -2.61 -16.87 -28.73
C VAL A 905 -2.28 -15.54 -29.41
N ILE A 906 -2.92 -14.46 -28.95
CA ILE A 906 -2.62 -13.10 -29.36
C ILE A 906 -1.95 -12.34 -28.22
N GLY A 907 -1.18 -11.31 -28.53
CA GLY A 907 -0.57 -10.50 -27.49
C GLY A 907 0.12 -9.25 -27.99
N VAL A 908 0.72 -8.57 -27.02
CA VAL A 908 1.51 -7.36 -27.22
C VAL A 908 2.85 -7.53 -26.51
N ARG A 909 3.92 -7.14 -27.19
CA ARG A 909 5.26 -7.04 -26.62
C ARG A 909 5.64 -5.57 -26.50
N TYR A 910 6.12 -5.20 -25.33
CA TYR A 910 6.55 -3.85 -24.99
C TYR A 910 7.81 -3.93 -24.14
N GLY A 911 8.95 -3.87 -24.82
CA GLY A 911 10.26 -4.10 -24.24
C GLY A 911 10.42 -5.45 -23.54
N ASP A 912 10.80 -5.41 -22.27
CA ASP A 912 10.95 -6.57 -21.37
C ASP A 912 9.62 -7.11 -20.80
N ARG A 913 8.48 -6.78 -21.46
CA ARG A 913 7.13 -7.21 -21.08
C ARG A 913 6.41 -7.87 -22.27
N ILE A 914 5.80 -9.04 -22.07
CA ILE A 914 4.87 -9.65 -23.02
C ILE A 914 3.56 -9.94 -22.32
N PHE A 915 2.45 -9.40 -22.83
CA PHE A 915 1.12 -9.77 -22.38
C PHE A 915 0.42 -10.56 -23.47
N THR A 916 -0.08 -11.74 -23.13
CA THR A 916 -0.74 -12.66 -24.06
C THR A 916 -2.07 -13.15 -23.51
N VAL A 917 -3.01 -13.41 -24.42
CA VAL A 917 -4.34 -13.93 -24.13
C VAL A 917 -4.63 -15.07 -25.09
N SER A 918 -5.14 -16.19 -24.56
CA SER A 918 -5.61 -17.30 -25.38
C SER A 918 -6.94 -16.92 -26.03
N VAL A 919 -7.06 -17.09 -27.34
CA VAL A 919 -8.29 -16.77 -28.07
C VAL A 919 -9.43 -17.72 -27.65
N SER A 920 -9.12 -18.94 -27.21
CA SER A 920 -10.09 -19.90 -26.66
C SER A 920 -10.86 -19.36 -25.45
N ASP A 921 -10.20 -18.54 -24.64
CA ASP A 921 -10.71 -18.10 -23.33
C ASP A 921 -11.58 -16.83 -23.45
N LEU A 922 -11.63 -16.24 -24.64
CA LEU A 922 -12.41 -15.04 -24.91
C LEU A 922 -13.89 -15.38 -25.14
N ASP A 923 -14.79 -14.73 -24.39
CA ASP A 923 -16.23 -14.71 -24.65
C ASP A 923 -16.57 -13.56 -25.60
N LEU A 924 -16.27 -13.78 -26.88
CA LEU A 924 -16.35 -12.76 -27.93
C LEU A 924 -17.80 -12.27 -28.16
N THR A 925 -18.80 -13.13 -27.98
CA THR A 925 -20.22 -12.78 -28.12
C THR A 925 -20.66 -11.84 -27.00
N SER A 926 -20.34 -12.17 -25.74
CA SER A 926 -20.65 -11.29 -24.61
C SER A 926 -19.87 -9.97 -24.67
N MET A 927 -18.66 -9.98 -25.21
CA MET A 927 -17.86 -8.77 -25.41
C MET A 927 -18.54 -7.82 -26.42
N ALA A 928 -18.93 -8.29 -27.60
CA ALA A 928 -19.62 -7.45 -28.59
C ALA A 928 -20.95 -6.88 -28.06
N ALA A 929 -21.71 -7.68 -27.30
CA ALA A 929 -22.96 -7.23 -26.69
C ALA A 929 -22.79 -6.07 -25.69
N ARG A 930 -21.66 -6.00 -24.97
CA ARG A 930 -21.40 -4.95 -23.95
C ARG A 930 -21.27 -3.54 -24.53
N VAL A 931 -20.96 -3.40 -25.81
CA VAL A 931 -20.87 -2.12 -26.52
C VAL A 931 -22.04 -1.87 -27.46
N TYR A 932 -23.11 -2.67 -27.36
CA TYR A 932 -24.31 -2.60 -28.22
C TYR A 932 -23.96 -2.58 -29.72
N SER A 933 -22.94 -3.33 -30.13
CA SER A 933 -22.47 -3.35 -31.53
C SER A 933 -22.29 -4.77 -32.06
N ASP A 934 -22.27 -4.91 -33.38
CA ASP A 934 -21.95 -6.18 -34.04
C ASP A 934 -20.46 -6.53 -33.86
N ILE A 935 -20.16 -7.83 -33.81
CA ILE A 935 -18.80 -8.38 -33.75
C ILE A 935 -17.93 -7.87 -34.92
N THR A 936 -18.51 -7.56 -36.07
CA THR A 936 -17.81 -7.02 -37.26
C THR A 936 -17.26 -5.61 -37.06
N LYS A 937 -17.76 -4.89 -36.04
CA LYS A 937 -17.42 -3.49 -35.78
C LYS A 937 -16.72 -3.27 -34.44
N THR A 938 -16.42 -4.37 -33.74
CA THR A 938 -15.79 -4.33 -32.42
C THR A 938 -14.31 -4.66 -32.55
N THR A 939 -13.46 -3.87 -31.88
CA THR A 939 -12.01 -4.15 -31.75
C THR A 939 -11.66 -4.35 -30.28
N LEU A 940 -10.94 -5.44 -29.98
CA LEU A 940 -10.35 -5.70 -28.67
C LEU A 940 -8.96 -5.06 -28.62
N TYR A 941 -8.75 -4.18 -27.65
CA TYR A 941 -7.45 -3.61 -27.36
C TYR A 941 -6.79 -4.30 -26.16
N LEU A 942 -5.54 -4.66 -26.33
CA LEU A 942 -4.64 -5.05 -25.25
C LEU A 942 -3.65 -3.90 -25.03
N GLN A 943 -3.49 -3.48 -23.77
CA GLN A 943 -2.60 -2.39 -23.39
C GLN A 943 -1.61 -2.84 -22.31
N ILE A 944 -0.32 -2.52 -22.52
CA ILE A 944 0.72 -2.53 -21.48
C ILE A 944 1.22 -1.11 -21.33
N GLU A 945 1.25 -0.60 -20.10
CA GLU A 945 1.77 0.73 -19.80
C GLU A 945 2.59 0.72 -18.51
N GLU A 946 3.64 1.53 -18.47
CA GLU A 946 4.35 1.77 -17.22
C GLU A 946 3.56 2.77 -16.37
N VAL A 947 3.31 2.44 -15.10
CA VAL A 947 2.51 3.31 -14.22
C VAL A 947 3.32 4.58 -13.91
N PRO A 948 2.78 5.78 -14.20
CA PRO A 948 3.44 7.02 -13.83
C PRO A 948 3.71 7.11 -12.32
N SER A 949 4.77 7.81 -11.93
CA SER A 949 5.15 7.98 -10.52
C SER A 949 4.02 8.60 -9.68
N SER A 950 3.26 9.54 -10.25
CA SER A 950 2.08 10.15 -9.60
C SER A 950 0.98 9.15 -9.28
N SER A 951 0.89 8.04 -10.00
CA SER A 951 -0.15 7.02 -9.87
C SER A 951 0.29 5.78 -9.06
N SER A 952 1.54 5.75 -8.58
CA SER A 952 2.11 4.60 -7.84
C SER A 952 2.39 4.85 -6.35
N VAL A 953 2.12 6.07 -5.85
CA VAL A 953 2.43 6.52 -4.47
C VAL A 953 1.93 5.57 -3.38
N THR A 954 0.69 5.06 -3.50
CA THR A 954 0.12 4.15 -2.50
C THR A 954 0.86 2.82 -2.45
N MET A 955 1.16 2.21 -3.61
CA MET A 955 1.91 0.95 -3.67
C MET A 955 3.37 1.15 -3.22
N ASP A 956 3.98 2.29 -3.53
CA ASP A 956 5.32 2.64 -3.04
C ASP A 956 5.37 2.74 -1.52
N THR A 957 4.37 3.36 -0.92
CA THR A 957 4.24 3.47 0.54
C THR A 957 4.09 2.08 1.16
N MET A 958 3.23 1.23 0.61
CA MET A 958 3.00 -0.12 1.12
C MET A 958 4.22 -1.05 0.96
N LEU A 959 4.95 -0.97 -0.16
CA LEU A 959 6.18 -1.73 -0.35
C LEU A 959 7.26 -1.28 0.64
N SER A 960 7.39 0.03 0.87
CA SER A 960 8.33 0.58 1.86
C SER A 960 7.99 0.11 3.28
N GLN A 961 6.71 0.12 3.67
CA GLN A 961 6.26 -0.43 4.95
C GLN A 961 6.56 -1.92 5.12
N ALA A 962 6.54 -2.68 4.02
CA ALA A 962 6.93 -4.09 4.01
C ALA A 962 8.45 -4.31 3.94
N SER A 963 9.27 -3.25 3.94
CA SER A 963 10.72 -3.33 3.70
C SER A 963 11.08 -4.05 2.39
N ALA A 964 10.21 -3.94 1.39
CA ALA A 964 10.40 -4.53 0.07
C ALA A 964 11.05 -3.52 -0.90
N THR A 965 11.86 -4.04 -1.82
CA THR A 965 12.59 -3.25 -2.81
C THR A 965 12.04 -3.52 -4.20
N LYS A 966 11.78 -2.47 -4.97
CA LYS A 966 11.29 -2.57 -6.36
C LYS A 966 12.37 -3.17 -7.26
N LEU A 967 12.00 -4.14 -8.10
CA LEU A 967 12.91 -4.77 -9.07
C LEU A 967 12.63 -4.34 -10.52
N SER A 968 11.46 -3.76 -10.75
CA SER A 968 11.02 -3.23 -12.04
C SER A 968 10.21 -1.96 -11.82
N ALA A 969 9.95 -1.22 -12.89
CA ALA A 969 8.85 -0.27 -12.86
C ALA A 969 7.51 -1.00 -12.78
N TYR A 970 6.50 -0.31 -12.23
CA TYR A 970 5.13 -0.79 -12.18
C TYR A 970 4.60 -0.99 -13.59
N THR A 971 3.92 -2.12 -13.82
CA THR A 971 3.34 -2.46 -15.11
C THR A 971 1.83 -2.53 -14.95
N ASP A 972 1.10 -1.66 -15.64
CA ASP A 972 -0.35 -1.77 -15.80
C ASP A 972 -0.66 -2.56 -17.06
N VAL A 973 -1.49 -3.58 -16.89
CA VAL A 973 -2.07 -4.33 -17.99
C VAL A 973 -3.57 -4.09 -17.97
N SER A 974 -4.09 -3.65 -19.10
CA SER A 974 -5.52 -3.44 -19.28
C SER A 974 -6.01 -3.91 -20.64
N SER A 975 -7.25 -4.39 -20.67
CA SER A 975 -7.98 -4.71 -21.88
C SER A 975 -9.32 -4.00 -21.94
N PHE A 976 -9.67 -3.55 -23.14
CA PHE A 976 -10.93 -2.87 -23.40
C PHE A 976 -11.38 -3.09 -24.84
N ILE A 977 -12.68 -2.98 -25.06
CA ILE A 977 -13.30 -3.05 -26.39
C ILE A 977 -13.73 -1.66 -26.84
N VAL A 978 -13.67 -1.44 -28.15
CA VAL A 978 -14.11 -0.21 -28.80
C VAL A 978 -15.01 -0.55 -29.99
N SER A 979 -16.17 0.09 -30.07
CA SER A 979 -17.07 0.04 -31.23
C SER A 979 -16.74 1.13 -32.26
N ASP A 980 -17.32 1.05 -33.45
CA ASP A 980 -17.28 2.11 -34.48
C ASP A 980 -17.89 3.45 -34.00
N THR A 981 -18.79 3.41 -33.02
CA THR A 981 -19.32 4.60 -32.32
C THR A 981 -18.36 5.19 -31.28
N SER A 982 -17.12 4.67 -31.19
CA SER A 982 -16.06 5.09 -30.27
C SER A 982 -16.39 4.91 -28.77
N THR A 983 -17.33 4.04 -28.43
CA THR A 983 -17.61 3.69 -27.03
C THR A 983 -16.51 2.75 -26.52
N LYS A 984 -15.73 3.19 -25.52
CA LYS A 984 -14.68 2.39 -24.86
C LYS A 984 -15.25 1.71 -23.61
N THR A 985 -15.10 0.40 -23.51
CA THR A 985 -15.55 -0.37 -22.33
C THR A 985 -14.47 -1.33 -21.87
N GLU A 986 -14.10 -1.26 -20.59
CA GLU A 986 -13.14 -2.21 -20.02
C GLU A 986 -13.70 -3.63 -19.98
N VAL A 987 -12.82 -4.60 -20.26
CA VAL A 987 -13.13 -6.02 -20.15
C VAL A 987 -12.00 -6.67 -19.37
N ALA A 988 -12.36 -7.33 -18.26
CA ALA A 988 -11.42 -8.15 -17.52
C ALA A 988 -11.18 -9.45 -18.31
N LEU A 989 -9.93 -9.70 -18.70
CA LEU A 989 -9.52 -10.91 -19.40
C LEU A 989 -8.57 -11.73 -18.55
N LYS A 990 -8.68 -13.06 -18.68
CA LYS A 990 -7.63 -13.97 -18.24
C LYS A 990 -6.47 -13.88 -19.23
N GLY A 991 -5.26 -13.72 -18.74
CA GLY A 991 -4.08 -13.60 -19.59
C GLY A 991 -2.80 -13.85 -18.84
N GLN A 992 -1.69 -13.86 -19.57
CA GLN A 992 -0.38 -14.11 -19.02
C GLN A 992 0.54 -12.93 -19.33
N LEU A 993 1.07 -12.32 -18.27
CA LEU A 993 2.11 -11.30 -18.36
C LEU A 993 3.46 -11.93 -18.04
N LYS A 994 4.37 -11.85 -18.99
CA LYS A 994 5.78 -12.19 -18.79
C LYS A 994 6.59 -10.92 -18.59
N LEU A 995 7.39 -10.90 -17.53
CA LEU A 995 8.35 -9.85 -17.22
C LEU A 995 9.75 -10.44 -17.25
N ARG A 996 10.68 -9.75 -17.88
CA ARG A 996 12.10 -10.07 -17.86
C ARG A 996 12.84 -9.06 -16.99
N LEU A 997 13.50 -9.53 -15.94
CA LEU A 997 14.35 -8.71 -15.08
C LEU A 997 15.81 -8.96 -15.43
N SER A 998 16.54 -7.90 -15.75
CA SER A 998 17.96 -7.92 -16.10
C SER A 998 18.90 -8.11 -14.90
N SER A 999 18.41 -7.87 -13.68
CA SER A 999 19.17 -8.07 -12.44
C SER A 999 18.89 -9.46 -11.85
N MET A 1000 19.94 -10.29 -11.73
CA MET A 1000 19.85 -11.57 -11.04
C MET A 1000 19.45 -11.36 -9.58
N THR A 1001 18.27 -11.87 -9.20
CA THR A 1001 17.70 -11.75 -7.85
C THR A 1001 17.30 -13.12 -7.34
N ASN A 1002 17.42 -13.35 -6.04
CA ASN A 1002 17.00 -14.60 -5.43
C ASN A 1002 15.48 -14.84 -5.63
N SER A 1003 15.13 -15.89 -6.36
CA SER A 1003 13.73 -16.22 -6.66
C SER A 1003 12.89 -16.57 -5.42
N ARG A 1004 13.54 -16.88 -4.29
CA ARG A 1004 12.86 -17.16 -3.01
C ARG A 1004 12.35 -15.91 -2.32
N THR A 1005 13.02 -14.77 -2.51
CA THR A 1005 12.63 -13.48 -1.91
C THR A 1005 11.84 -12.62 -2.88
N LEU A 1006 11.62 -13.09 -4.11
CA LEU A 1006 10.91 -12.36 -5.14
C LEU A 1006 9.41 -12.68 -5.09
N GLY A 1007 8.60 -11.63 -5.04
CA GLY A 1007 7.15 -11.69 -5.20
C GLY A 1007 6.66 -10.74 -6.29
N VAL A 1008 5.52 -11.05 -6.89
CA VAL A 1008 4.76 -10.11 -7.71
C VAL A 1008 3.52 -9.71 -6.92
N VAL A 1009 3.29 -8.41 -6.78
CA VAL A 1009 2.15 -7.89 -6.02
C VAL A 1009 1.39 -6.84 -6.82
N LYS A 1010 0.11 -6.71 -6.47
CA LYS A 1010 -0.83 -5.69 -6.93
C LYS A 1010 -1.49 -5.01 -5.73
N LEU A 1011 -2.18 -3.91 -5.97
CA LEU A 1011 -3.10 -3.34 -4.99
C LEU A 1011 -4.47 -4.03 -5.10
N ASP A 1012 -4.91 -4.71 -4.04
CA ASP A 1012 -6.30 -5.12 -3.90
C ASP A 1012 -7.10 -3.93 -3.36
N ASN A 1013 -7.88 -3.30 -4.24
CA ASN A 1013 -8.68 -2.12 -3.91
C ASN A 1013 -9.88 -2.44 -2.99
N THR A 1014 -10.29 -3.70 -2.87
CA THR A 1014 -11.41 -4.11 -2.02
C THR A 1014 -11.03 -4.12 -0.55
N ILE A 1015 -9.77 -4.47 -0.24
CA ILE A 1015 -9.23 -4.51 1.12
C ILE A 1015 -8.11 -3.49 1.38
N GLN A 1016 -7.75 -2.68 0.38
CA GLN A 1016 -6.70 -1.65 0.43
C GLN A 1016 -5.34 -2.19 0.93
N ARG A 1017 -4.89 -3.31 0.35
CA ARG A 1017 -3.61 -3.96 0.70
C ARG A 1017 -2.86 -4.47 -0.53
N LEU A 1018 -1.55 -4.66 -0.38
CA LEU A 1018 -0.79 -5.46 -1.33
C LEU A 1018 -1.33 -6.90 -1.32
N SER A 1019 -1.66 -7.40 -2.50
CA SER A 1019 -2.12 -8.76 -2.72
C SER A 1019 -1.19 -9.42 -3.73
N PRO A 1020 -0.78 -10.68 -3.51
CA PRO A 1020 0.09 -11.37 -4.44
C PRO A 1020 -0.58 -11.69 -5.77
N VAL A 1021 0.22 -11.68 -6.83
CA VAL A 1021 -0.14 -12.15 -8.16
C VAL A 1021 0.52 -13.52 -8.38
N PRO A 1022 -0.26 -14.58 -8.66
CA PRO A 1022 0.28 -15.91 -8.93
C PRO A 1022 1.29 -15.86 -10.07
N SER A 1023 2.51 -16.28 -9.75
CA SER A 1023 3.63 -16.13 -10.66
C SER A 1023 4.60 -17.30 -10.60
N LYS A 1024 5.01 -17.77 -11.78
CA LYS A 1024 6.13 -18.69 -11.98
C LYS A 1024 7.39 -17.86 -12.17
N ILE A 1025 8.40 -18.12 -11.36
CA ILE A 1025 9.70 -17.43 -11.43
C ILE A 1025 10.71 -18.46 -11.90
N SER A 1026 11.39 -18.15 -12.99
CA SER A 1026 12.47 -18.96 -13.54
C SER A 1026 13.70 -18.09 -13.75
N GLN A 1027 14.88 -18.70 -13.78
CA GLN A 1027 16.12 -18.01 -14.02
C GLN A 1027 16.76 -18.59 -15.29
N THR A 1028 17.26 -17.70 -16.12
CA THR A 1028 18.20 -18.01 -17.19
C THR A 1028 19.61 -17.64 -16.73
N THR A 1029 20.62 -17.84 -17.56
CA THR A 1029 22.00 -17.43 -17.24
C THR A 1029 22.10 -15.94 -16.89
N ASP A 1030 21.30 -15.09 -17.55
CA ASP A 1030 21.47 -13.63 -17.53
C ASP A 1030 20.23 -12.84 -17.10
N ALA A 1031 19.12 -13.52 -16.77
CA ALA A 1031 17.86 -12.85 -16.44
C ALA A 1031 16.95 -13.70 -15.54
N VAL A 1032 16.12 -13.02 -14.74
CA VAL A 1032 14.98 -13.63 -14.05
C VAL A 1032 13.74 -13.43 -14.92
N LEU A 1033 13.06 -14.52 -15.28
CA LEU A 1033 11.81 -14.50 -16.02
C LEU A 1033 10.66 -14.75 -15.06
N ILE A 1034 9.72 -13.82 -15.03
CA ILE A 1034 8.50 -13.92 -14.24
C ILE A 1034 7.33 -14.09 -15.19
N GLN A 1035 6.54 -15.13 -14.97
CA GLN A 1035 5.31 -15.39 -15.69
C GLN A 1035 4.15 -15.26 -14.70
N ALA A 1036 3.44 -14.14 -14.75
CA ALA A 1036 2.31 -13.82 -13.89
C ALA A 1036 0.99 -14.15 -14.62
N ASN A 1037 0.11 -14.88 -13.94
CA ASN A 1037 -1.23 -15.17 -14.44
C ASN A 1037 -2.20 -14.10 -13.95
N LEU A 1038 -2.83 -13.39 -14.89
CA LEU A 1038 -3.74 -12.29 -14.63
C LEU A 1038 -5.18 -12.73 -14.85
N SER A 1039 -6.08 -12.33 -13.96
CA SER A 1039 -7.53 -12.60 -14.06
C SER A 1039 -8.36 -11.34 -14.36
N GLU A 1040 -7.73 -10.17 -14.31
CA GLU A 1040 -8.37 -8.85 -14.45
C GLU A 1040 -7.36 -7.77 -14.87
N ASN A 1041 -7.87 -6.59 -15.20
CA ASN A 1041 -7.07 -5.38 -15.44
C ASN A 1041 -6.42 -4.93 -14.13
N GLN A 1042 -5.10 -4.79 -14.10
CA GLN A 1042 -4.39 -4.48 -12.86
C GLN A 1042 -3.00 -3.90 -13.10
N ALA A 1043 -2.59 -3.03 -12.19
CA ALA A 1043 -1.21 -2.61 -12.03
C ALA A 1043 -0.49 -3.54 -11.06
N LEU A 1044 0.73 -3.95 -11.43
CA LEU A 1044 1.55 -4.86 -10.63
C LEU A 1044 3.02 -4.48 -10.67
N ILE A 1045 3.79 -5.09 -9.77
CA ILE A 1045 5.23 -4.91 -9.68
C ILE A 1045 5.92 -6.17 -9.18
N ALA A 1046 7.11 -6.43 -9.72
CA ALA A 1046 8.04 -7.40 -9.16
C ALA A 1046 8.87 -6.72 -8.06
N ALA A 1047 8.90 -7.31 -6.87
CA ALA A 1047 9.61 -6.78 -5.72
C ALA A 1047 10.42 -7.87 -5.01
N ASN A 1048 11.58 -7.48 -4.49
CA ASN A 1048 12.38 -8.29 -3.60
C ASN A 1048 12.00 -7.96 -2.15
N HIS A 1049 11.49 -8.97 -1.44
CA HIS A 1049 10.91 -8.88 -0.10
C HIS A 1049 11.50 -10.00 0.77
N PRO A 1050 12.72 -9.81 1.30
CA PRO A 1050 13.34 -10.77 2.19
C PRO A 1050 12.61 -10.77 3.55
N VAL A 1051 11.95 -11.88 3.88
CA VAL A 1051 11.27 -12.06 5.18
C VAL A 1051 11.99 -13.10 6.01
N GLN A 1052 12.20 -12.80 7.29
CA GLN A 1052 12.73 -13.73 8.29
C GLN A 1052 11.89 -13.63 9.56
N TYR A 1053 11.68 -14.76 10.24
CA TYR A 1053 10.94 -14.82 11.52
C TYR A 1053 11.83 -15.29 12.67
N MET A 1054 11.57 -14.77 13.86
CA MET A 1054 12.21 -15.26 15.07
C MET A 1054 11.72 -16.69 15.38
N GLY A 1055 12.63 -17.56 15.82
CA GLY A 1055 12.31 -18.93 16.22
C GLY A 1055 12.20 -19.96 15.08
N LEU A 1056 12.50 -19.60 13.82
CA LEU A 1056 12.55 -20.55 12.69
C LEU A 1056 13.96 -21.13 12.42
N TYR A 1057 15.00 -20.70 13.14
CA TYR A 1057 16.35 -21.20 12.92
C TYR A 1057 16.43 -22.72 13.15
N GLY A 1058 16.87 -23.48 12.12
CA GLY A 1058 16.94 -24.94 12.15
C GLY A 1058 15.59 -25.66 12.01
N HIS A 1059 14.47 -24.95 11.89
CA HIS A 1059 13.15 -25.57 11.72
C HIS A 1059 12.94 -26.07 10.28
N TRP A 1060 12.47 -27.31 10.10
CA TRP A 1060 12.27 -27.94 8.78
C TRP A 1060 11.33 -27.16 7.85
N GLY A 1061 10.33 -26.48 8.41
CA GLY A 1061 9.38 -25.65 7.67
C GLY A 1061 9.88 -24.24 7.33
N LYS A 1062 11.10 -23.85 7.72
CA LYS A 1062 11.60 -22.47 7.57
C LYS A 1062 11.51 -21.97 6.14
N GLU A 1063 12.03 -22.74 5.18
CA GLU A 1063 12.11 -22.31 3.78
C GLU A 1063 10.72 -22.07 3.17
N ALA A 1064 9.75 -22.95 3.47
CA ALA A 1064 8.38 -22.79 3.00
C ALA A 1064 7.69 -21.57 3.62
N VAL A 1065 7.85 -21.36 4.93
CA VAL A 1065 7.25 -20.22 5.63
C VAL A 1065 7.82 -18.90 5.14
N GLU A 1066 9.15 -18.74 5.12
CA GLU A 1066 9.79 -17.50 4.69
C GLU A 1066 9.58 -17.25 3.19
N GLY A 1067 9.56 -18.30 2.35
CA GLY A 1067 9.29 -18.18 0.92
C GLY A 1067 7.84 -17.77 0.60
N LEU A 1068 6.85 -18.24 1.36
CA LEU A 1068 5.47 -17.79 1.21
C LEU A 1068 5.26 -16.38 1.77
N ALA A 1069 5.96 -16.00 2.84
CA ALA A 1069 5.93 -14.65 3.38
C ALA A 1069 6.56 -13.62 2.42
N ALA A 1070 7.69 -13.97 1.81
CA ALA A 1070 8.31 -13.16 0.76
C ALA A 1070 7.36 -12.90 -0.43
N LYS A 1071 6.45 -13.84 -0.69
CA LYS A 1071 5.40 -13.73 -1.71
C LYS A 1071 4.08 -13.14 -1.18
N TRP A 1072 4.05 -12.50 -0.01
CA TRP A 1072 2.83 -11.92 0.60
C TRP A 1072 1.68 -12.92 0.81
N ILE A 1073 1.94 -14.23 0.80
CA ILE A 1073 0.92 -15.26 1.07
C ILE A 1073 0.73 -15.43 2.58
N ILE A 1074 1.82 -15.34 3.33
CA ILE A 1074 1.81 -15.22 4.79
C ILE A 1074 1.97 -13.73 5.14
N ASP A 1075 0.98 -13.19 5.84
CA ASP A 1075 0.85 -11.76 6.17
C ASP A 1075 1.25 -11.47 7.64
N THR A 1076 2.21 -12.24 8.17
CA THR A 1076 2.78 -11.99 9.50
C THR A 1076 4.00 -11.09 9.36
N ALA A 1077 4.12 -10.05 10.18
CA ALA A 1077 5.21 -9.08 10.10
C ALA A 1077 6.59 -9.73 10.28
N ALA A 1078 7.57 -9.34 9.44
CA ALA A 1078 8.95 -9.79 9.55
C ALA A 1078 9.51 -9.52 10.97
N GLY A 1079 10.36 -10.42 11.46
CA GLY A 1079 10.92 -10.34 12.81
C GLY A 1079 9.97 -10.79 13.93
N ALA A 1080 8.69 -11.06 13.67
CA ALA A 1080 7.79 -11.64 14.67
C ALA A 1080 8.07 -13.13 14.93
N GLU A 1081 7.54 -13.67 16.02
CA GLU A 1081 7.49 -15.11 16.28
C GLU A 1081 6.36 -15.75 15.47
N TYR A 1082 6.69 -16.64 14.53
CA TYR A 1082 5.68 -17.25 13.64
C TYR A 1082 4.88 -18.38 14.30
N GLY A 1083 5.48 -19.12 15.25
CA GLY A 1083 4.88 -20.30 15.86
C GLY A 1083 4.63 -21.45 14.85
N PRO A 1084 5.67 -22.01 14.20
CA PRO A 1084 5.50 -22.99 13.12
C PRO A 1084 4.82 -24.30 13.55
N ASN A 1085 4.91 -24.66 14.83
CA ASN A 1085 4.32 -25.88 15.39
C ASN A 1085 2.91 -25.66 15.97
N THR A 1086 2.43 -24.42 16.00
CA THR A 1086 1.07 -24.11 16.44
C THR A 1086 0.06 -24.65 15.43
N ALA A 1087 -1.05 -25.21 15.92
CA ALA A 1087 -2.15 -25.64 15.07
C ALA A 1087 -2.77 -24.43 14.33
N ILE A 1088 -3.05 -24.58 13.05
CA ILE A 1088 -3.58 -23.50 12.20
C ILE A 1088 -5.12 -23.49 12.22
N THR A 1089 -5.69 -22.30 12.26
CA THR A 1089 -7.15 -22.12 12.16
C THR A 1089 -7.63 -22.22 10.71
N ARG A 1090 -8.93 -22.51 10.54
CA ARG A 1090 -9.58 -22.54 9.22
C ARG A 1090 -9.50 -21.20 8.50
N ALA A 1091 -9.65 -20.09 9.22
CA ALA A 1091 -9.54 -18.74 8.66
C ALA A 1091 -8.14 -18.41 8.14
N GLU A 1092 -7.10 -18.72 8.94
CA GLU A 1092 -5.71 -18.51 8.52
C GLU A 1092 -5.40 -19.32 7.25
N PHE A 1093 -5.80 -20.59 7.22
CA PHE A 1093 -5.54 -21.45 6.08
C PHE A 1093 -6.31 -21.01 4.82
N ALA A 1094 -7.59 -20.64 4.97
CA ALA A 1094 -8.39 -20.06 3.90
C ALA A 1094 -7.74 -18.80 3.32
N GLY A 1095 -7.27 -17.90 4.19
CA GLY A 1095 -6.57 -16.68 3.78
C GLY A 1095 -5.28 -16.96 3.01
N MET A 1096 -4.49 -17.95 3.45
CA MET A 1096 -3.28 -18.36 2.74
C MET A 1096 -3.58 -18.93 1.35
N ILE A 1097 -4.60 -19.79 1.20
CA ILE A 1097 -5.00 -20.30 -0.13
C ILE A 1097 -5.50 -19.18 -1.03
N ALA A 1098 -6.38 -18.31 -0.52
CA ALA A 1098 -6.93 -17.22 -1.30
C ALA A 1098 -5.83 -16.31 -1.85
N ARG A 1099 -4.83 -15.97 -1.02
CA ARG A 1099 -3.65 -15.23 -1.45
C ARG A 1099 -2.76 -16.03 -2.39
N ALA A 1100 -2.51 -17.31 -2.14
CA ALA A 1100 -1.71 -18.16 -3.03
C ALA A 1100 -2.28 -18.21 -4.47
N LEU A 1101 -3.61 -18.14 -4.60
CA LEU A 1101 -4.32 -18.11 -5.88
C LEU A 1101 -4.57 -16.67 -6.41
N GLY A 1102 -4.11 -15.64 -5.71
CA GLY A 1102 -4.29 -14.24 -6.13
C GLY A 1102 -5.73 -13.74 -6.14
N LEU A 1103 -6.61 -14.36 -5.34
CA LEU A 1103 -8.02 -13.99 -5.29
C LEU A 1103 -8.19 -12.61 -4.68
N ILE A 1104 -9.05 -11.80 -5.30
CA ILE A 1104 -9.49 -10.50 -4.75
C ILE A 1104 -10.50 -10.74 -3.62
N GLY A 1105 -10.35 -10.01 -2.52
CA GLY A 1105 -11.27 -10.06 -1.39
C GLY A 1105 -12.74 -9.87 -1.83
N SER A 1106 -13.65 -10.65 -1.25
CA SER A 1106 -15.08 -10.56 -1.58
C SER A 1106 -15.95 -10.42 -0.34
N TRP A 1107 -16.42 -9.20 -0.11
CA TRP A 1107 -17.32 -8.87 0.99
C TRP A 1107 -18.71 -9.50 0.83
N ASP A 1108 -19.27 -9.48 -0.39
CA ASP A 1108 -20.63 -9.99 -0.66
C ASP A 1108 -20.74 -11.48 -0.39
N THR A 1109 -19.78 -12.27 -0.89
CA THR A 1109 -19.77 -13.72 -0.69
C THR A 1109 -19.39 -14.11 0.73
N THR A 1110 -18.84 -13.19 1.53
CA THR A 1110 -18.59 -13.42 2.97
C THR A 1110 -19.90 -13.51 3.75
N GLN A 1111 -20.94 -12.77 3.33
CA GLN A 1111 -22.22 -12.68 4.05
C GLN A 1111 -22.99 -14.00 4.15
N GLN A 1112 -22.65 -15.00 3.34
CA GLN A 1112 -23.25 -16.33 3.44
C GLN A 1112 -22.88 -17.07 4.74
N PHE A 1113 -21.83 -16.62 5.45
CA PHE A 1113 -21.39 -17.20 6.71
C PHE A 1113 -21.69 -16.26 7.88
N GLY A 1114 -22.68 -16.60 8.71
CA GLY A 1114 -23.12 -15.73 9.82
C GLY A 1114 -22.10 -15.53 10.93
N ASP A 1115 -21.06 -16.36 10.99
CA ASP A 1115 -20.00 -16.34 12.01
C ASP A 1115 -18.67 -15.76 11.52
N VAL A 1116 -18.62 -15.23 10.28
CA VAL A 1116 -17.41 -14.63 9.70
C VAL A 1116 -17.49 -13.10 9.82
N PRO A 1117 -16.52 -12.44 10.50
CA PRO A 1117 -16.54 -11.00 10.67
C PRO A 1117 -16.21 -10.24 9.38
N TYR A 1118 -16.75 -9.03 9.24
CA TYR A 1118 -16.47 -8.12 8.13
C TYR A 1118 -15.09 -7.45 8.30
N ASN A 1119 -14.03 -8.22 8.08
CA ASN A 1119 -12.63 -7.77 8.08
C ASN A 1119 -11.84 -8.44 6.94
N VAL A 1120 -10.55 -8.10 6.78
CA VAL A 1120 -9.71 -8.65 5.68
C VAL A 1120 -9.71 -10.18 5.64
N SER A 1121 -9.69 -10.84 6.81
CA SER A 1121 -9.78 -12.31 6.87
C SER A 1121 -11.13 -12.80 6.36
N GLY A 1122 -12.22 -12.12 6.70
CA GLY A 1122 -13.55 -12.37 6.17
C GLY A 1122 -13.59 -12.26 4.65
N ALA A 1123 -13.08 -11.16 4.09
CA ALA A 1123 -13.03 -10.94 2.63
C ALA A 1123 -12.32 -12.06 1.89
N TYR A 1124 -11.21 -12.59 2.42
CA TYR A 1124 -10.52 -13.73 1.80
C TYR A 1124 -11.27 -15.06 1.96
N ILE A 1125 -12.00 -15.26 3.06
CA ILE A 1125 -12.91 -16.41 3.21
C ILE A 1125 -14.02 -16.31 2.16
N GLY A 1126 -14.62 -15.14 1.97
CA GLY A 1126 -15.60 -14.88 0.92
C GLY A 1126 -15.04 -15.12 -0.48
N ALA A 1127 -13.80 -14.70 -0.74
CA ALA A 1127 -13.12 -14.92 -2.00
C ALA A 1127 -12.90 -16.43 -2.29
N ALA A 1128 -12.40 -17.18 -1.30
CA ALA A 1128 -12.23 -18.62 -1.42
C ALA A 1128 -13.57 -19.38 -1.56
N ALA A 1129 -14.64 -18.89 -0.93
CA ALA A 1129 -15.97 -19.44 -1.11
C ALA A 1129 -16.54 -19.13 -2.51
N LYS A 1130 -16.35 -17.91 -3.02
CA LYS A 1130 -16.69 -17.52 -4.39
C LYS A 1130 -15.97 -18.39 -5.43
N ALA A 1131 -14.74 -18.78 -5.13
CA ALA A 1131 -13.94 -19.70 -5.94
C ALA A 1131 -14.34 -21.19 -5.80
N GLY A 1132 -15.33 -21.53 -4.95
CA GLY A 1132 -15.77 -22.91 -4.73
C GLY A 1132 -14.82 -23.75 -3.86
N ILE A 1133 -13.77 -23.14 -3.30
CA ILE A 1133 -12.80 -23.82 -2.43
C ILE A 1133 -13.43 -24.13 -1.08
N ILE A 1134 -14.24 -23.21 -0.58
CA ILE A 1134 -14.93 -23.29 0.70
C ILE A 1134 -16.44 -23.35 0.46
N THR A 1135 -17.10 -24.29 1.13
CA THR A 1135 -18.56 -24.46 1.07
C THR A 1135 -19.25 -24.20 2.42
N GLY A 1136 -18.49 -23.98 3.49
CA GLY A 1136 -19.00 -23.89 4.86
C GLY A 1136 -19.59 -25.20 5.38
N HIS A 1137 -20.33 -25.10 6.47
CA HIS A 1137 -21.10 -26.16 7.10
C HIS A 1137 -22.59 -26.05 6.73
N GLN A 1138 -23.35 -27.14 6.92
CA GLN A 1138 -24.79 -27.18 6.61
C GLN A 1138 -25.62 -26.19 7.44
N ASP A 1139 -25.10 -25.73 8.58
CA ASP A 1139 -25.72 -24.73 9.46
C ASP A 1139 -25.47 -23.28 8.98
N GLY A 1140 -24.84 -23.09 7.82
CA GLY A 1140 -24.53 -21.76 7.28
C GLY A 1140 -23.33 -21.09 7.96
N THR A 1141 -22.52 -21.82 8.73
CA THR A 1141 -21.31 -21.28 9.38
C THR A 1141 -20.03 -21.73 8.69
N PHE A 1142 -18.93 -20.99 8.87
CA PHE A 1142 -17.59 -21.38 8.41
C PHE A 1142 -16.68 -21.91 9.53
N LYS A 1143 -16.92 -21.48 10.77
CA LYS A 1143 -16.14 -21.75 12.00
C LYS A 1143 -14.69 -21.25 11.88
N PRO A 1144 -14.46 -19.93 11.68
CA PRO A 1144 -13.17 -19.37 11.32
C PRO A 1144 -12.04 -19.68 12.32
N ASN A 1145 -12.36 -19.68 13.62
CA ASN A 1145 -11.38 -19.90 14.71
C ASN A 1145 -11.16 -21.38 15.05
N GLN A 1146 -11.91 -22.31 14.43
CA GLN A 1146 -11.72 -23.73 14.65
C GLN A 1146 -10.43 -24.19 13.96
N LEU A 1147 -9.68 -25.08 14.62
CA LEU A 1147 -8.49 -25.69 14.05
C LEU A 1147 -8.85 -26.58 12.87
N ILE A 1148 -8.06 -26.51 11.81
CA ILE A 1148 -8.31 -27.31 10.60
C ILE A 1148 -7.65 -28.69 10.70
N THR A 1149 -8.40 -29.73 10.33
CA THR A 1149 -7.85 -31.09 10.25
C THR A 1149 -7.04 -31.29 8.96
N ARG A 1150 -6.14 -32.26 8.95
CA ARG A 1150 -5.33 -32.60 7.76
C ARG A 1150 -6.19 -33.05 6.57
N GLU A 1151 -7.30 -33.75 6.84
CA GLU A 1151 -8.25 -34.10 5.80
C GLU A 1151 -8.96 -32.88 5.21
N GLN A 1152 -9.42 -31.95 6.06
CA GLN A 1152 -10.05 -30.70 5.58
C GLN A 1152 -9.07 -29.84 4.78
N MET A 1153 -7.80 -29.81 5.20
CA MET A 1153 -6.72 -29.17 4.47
C MET A 1153 -6.55 -29.78 3.08
N ALA A 1154 -6.53 -31.11 2.96
CA ALA A 1154 -6.48 -31.80 1.67
C ALA A 1154 -7.65 -31.41 0.76
N ILE A 1155 -8.86 -31.32 1.31
CA ILE A 1155 -10.06 -30.96 0.56
C ILE A 1155 -9.96 -29.55 -0.03
N MET A 1156 -9.56 -28.57 0.78
CA MET A 1156 -9.42 -27.20 0.31
C MET A 1156 -8.31 -27.06 -0.74
N MET A 1157 -7.21 -27.81 -0.59
CA MET A 1157 -6.08 -27.78 -1.53
C MET A 1157 -6.40 -28.40 -2.89
N VAL A 1158 -7.13 -29.52 -2.91
CA VAL A 1158 -7.58 -30.13 -4.19
C VAL A 1158 -8.61 -29.25 -4.88
N ARG A 1159 -9.55 -28.66 -4.14
CA ARG A 1159 -10.48 -27.67 -4.73
C ARG A 1159 -9.77 -26.44 -5.28
N ALA A 1160 -8.71 -25.98 -4.60
CA ALA A 1160 -7.84 -24.94 -5.11
C ALA A 1160 -7.18 -25.36 -6.43
N LEU A 1161 -6.57 -26.56 -6.50
CA LEU A 1161 -6.02 -27.13 -7.74
C LEU A 1161 -7.04 -27.12 -8.89
N HIS A 1162 -8.24 -27.64 -8.63
CA HIS A 1162 -9.33 -27.69 -9.61
C HIS A 1162 -9.75 -26.29 -10.07
N TYR A 1163 -9.88 -25.34 -9.14
CA TYR A 1163 -10.17 -23.94 -9.48
C TYR A 1163 -9.13 -23.35 -10.45
N GLY A 1164 -7.86 -23.70 -10.26
CA GLY A 1164 -6.78 -23.29 -11.16
C GLY A 1164 -6.60 -24.16 -12.40
N GLY A 1165 -7.52 -25.09 -12.69
CA GLY A 1165 -7.55 -25.88 -13.92
C GLY A 1165 -6.75 -27.20 -13.91
N HIS A 1166 -6.26 -27.64 -12.74
CA HIS A 1166 -5.49 -28.87 -12.60
C HIS A 1166 -6.34 -30.02 -12.05
N ASP A 1167 -7.44 -30.35 -12.72
CA ASP A 1167 -8.23 -31.56 -12.45
C ASP A 1167 -7.70 -32.72 -13.32
N SER A 1168 -6.86 -33.56 -12.72
CA SER A 1168 -6.20 -34.68 -13.43
C SER A 1168 -6.81 -36.03 -13.08
N GLY A 1169 -7.83 -36.06 -12.21
CA GLY A 1169 -8.42 -37.28 -11.71
C GLY A 1169 -7.44 -38.23 -11.01
N LEU A 1170 -7.92 -39.42 -10.67
CA LEU A 1170 -7.11 -40.46 -10.02
C LEU A 1170 -6.57 -41.46 -11.06
N ASN A 1171 -5.28 -41.77 -10.97
CA ASN A 1171 -4.60 -42.79 -11.78
C ASN A 1171 -4.73 -44.20 -11.17
N GLY A 1172 -5.88 -44.50 -10.55
CA GLY A 1172 -6.17 -45.75 -9.85
C GLY A 1172 -7.29 -45.59 -8.82
N SER A 1173 -7.62 -46.67 -8.11
CA SER A 1173 -8.59 -46.56 -7.02
C SER A 1173 -7.98 -45.83 -5.81
N ALA A 1174 -8.79 -45.01 -5.12
CA ALA A 1174 -8.34 -44.29 -3.92
C ALA A 1174 -7.73 -45.23 -2.87
N ASN A 1175 -8.30 -46.42 -2.70
CA ASN A 1175 -7.79 -47.43 -1.77
C ASN A 1175 -6.39 -47.94 -2.15
N SER A 1176 -6.09 -48.06 -3.46
CA SER A 1176 -4.76 -48.46 -3.95
C SER A 1176 -3.72 -47.37 -3.65
N ILE A 1177 -4.03 -46.11 -3.96
CA ILE A 1177 -3.13 -44.96 -3.77
C ILE A 1177 -2.84 -44.74 -2.27
N LEU A 1178 -3.87 -44.90 -1.43
CA LEU A 1178 -3.77 -44.69 0.02
C LEU A 1178 -3.27 -45.93 0.77
N SER A 1179 -2.97 -47.04 0.08
CA SER A 1179 -2.62 -48.34 0.70
C SER A 1179 -1.40 -48.30 1.63
N LYS A 1180 -0.47 -47.35 1.40
CA LYS A 1180 0.69 -47.11 2.28
C LYS A 1180 0.31 -46.60 3.67
N PHE A 1181 -0.86 -45.96 3.82
CA PHE A 1181 -1.33 -45.45 5.10
C PHE A 1181 -2.13 -46.51 5.86
N LYS A 1182 -1.70 -46.79 7.10
CA LYS A 1182 -2.36 -47.77 7.99
C LYS A 1182 -3.71 -47.27 8.48
N ASP A 1183 -3.85 -45.96 8.62
CA ASP A 1183 -5.04 -45.27 9.12
C ASP A 1183 -5.98 -44.80 8.00
N ARG A 1184 -5.80 -45.30 6.77
CA ARG A 1184 -6.63 -44.94 5.61
C ARG A 1184 -8.12 -45.19 5.79
N ALA A 1185 -8.49 -46.15 6.64
CA ALA A 1185 -9.89 -46.48 6.94
C ALA A 1185 -10.64 -45.35 7.68
N TYR A 1186 -9.91 -44.41 8.30
CA TYR A 1186 -10.51 -43.26 8.99
C TYR A 1186 -10.70 -42.04 8.07
N ILE A 1187 -10.26 -42.11 6.82
CA ILE A 1187 -10.41 -41.03 5.83
C ILE A 1187 -11.85 -41.05 5.31
N GLN A 1188 -12.57 -39.95 5.51
CA GLN A 1188 -13.97 -39.77 5.12
C GLN A 1188 -14.12 -39.33 3.65
N ALA A 1189 -13.12 -38.62 3.10
CA ALA A 1189 -13.07 -38.16 1.72
C ALA A 1189 -11.94 -38.86 0.93
N PRO A 1190 -11.98 -40.19 0.76
CA PRO A 1190 -10.86 -40.97 0.26
C PRO A 1190 -10.42 -40.58 -1.15
N ASN A 1191 -11.34 -40.21 -2.03
CA ASN A 1191 -10.98 -39.82 -3.41
C ASN A 1191 -10.17 -38.52 -3.44
N ILE A 1192 -10.64 -37.48 -2.75
CA ILE A 1192 -9.95 -36.19 -2.68
C ILE A 1192 -8.61 -36.32 -1.95
N VAL A 1193 -8.56 -37.09 -0.85
CA VAL A 1193 -7.29 -37.31 -0.15
C VAL A 1193 -6.31 -38.14 -0.99
N ALA A 1194 -6.79 -39.14 -1.73
CA ALA A 1194 -5.97 -39.89 -2.67
C ALA A 1194 -5.40 -38.98 -3.76
N GLU A 1195 -6.19 -38.02 -4.26
CA GLU A 1195 -5.74 -37.06 -5.26
C GLU A 1195 -4.64 -36.15 -4.69
N ALA A 1196 -4.84 -35.58 -3.48
CA ALA A 1196 -3.82 -34.77 -2.81
C ALA A 1196 -2.51 -35.54 -2.59
N VAL A 1197 -2.59 -36.85 -2.33
CA VAL A 1197 -1.41 -37.74 -2.17
C VAL A 1197 -0.77 -38.07 -3.52
N GLN A 1198 -1.57 -38.34 -4.54
CA GLN A 1198 -1.10 -38.62 -5.90
C GLN A 1198 -0.36 -37.41 -6.49
N GLN A 1199 -0.89 -36.21 -6.28
CA GLN A 1199 -0.26 -34.95 -6.72
C GLN A 1199 0.95 -34.54 -5.87
N GLY A 1200 1.29 -35.30 -4.82
CA GLY A 1200 2.43 -34.99 -3.95
C GLY A 1200 2.23 -33.80 -3.01
N ILE A 1201 1.03 -33.18 -2.97
CA ILE A 1201 0.73 -32.10 -2.02
C ILE A 1201 0.88 -32.60 -0.58
N ILE A 1202 0.40 -33.81 -0.30
CA ILE A 1202 0.44 -34.43 1.03
C ILE A 1202 1.10 -35.81 0.98
N GLU A 1203 2.23 -35.98 1.67
CA GLU A 1203 2.97 -37.25 1.68
C GLU A 1203 2.61 -38.18 2.86
N GLY A 1204 1.93 -37.65 3.88
CA GLY A 1204 1.69 -38.30 5.18
C GLY A 1204 2.27 -37.49 6.34
N MET A 1205 1.97 -37.88 7.58
CA MET A 1205 2.69 -37.42 8.77
C MET A 1205 3.96 -38.23 8.98
N THR A 1206 3.88 -39.53 8.68
CA THR A 1206 4.99 -40.46 8.55
C THR A 1206 4.84 -41.21 7.23
N GLN A 1207 5.80 -42.07 6.87
CA GLN A 1207 5.71 -42.90 5.67
C GLN A 1207 4.46 -43.80 5.63
N ASN A 1208 3.84 -44.11 6.79
CA ASN A 1208 2.74 -45.05 6.89
C ASN A 1208 1.50 -44.53 7.64
N THR A 1209 1.46 -43.24 8.00
CA THR A 1209 0.35 -42.63 8.77
C THR A 1209 -0.05 -41.29 8.17
N PHE A 1210 -1.35 -41.10 7.89
CA PHE A 1210 -1.89 -39.85 7.34
C PHE A 1210 -2.40 -38.88 8.42
N LYS A 1211 -3.04 -39.41 9.45
CA LYS A 1211 -3.72 -38.76 10.59
C LYS A 1211 -4.88 -37.83 10.16
N PRO A 1212 -5.98 -38.34 9.57
CA PRO A 1212 -7.01 -37.51 8.93
C PRO A 1212 -7.71 -36.54 9.88
N GLY A 1213 -8.05 -36.99 11.09
CA GLY A 1213 -8.66 -36.15 12.14
C GLY A 1213 -7.67 -35.31 12.96
N GLY A 1214 -6.36 -35.40 12.69
CA GLY A 1214 -5.36 -34.59 13.39
C GLY A 1214 -5.33 -33.15 12.90
N ASN A 1215 -5.18 -32.19 13.82
CA ASN A 1215 -4.99 -30.78 13.46
C ASN A 1215 -3.65 -30.57 12.75
N ALA A 1216 -3.67 -29.78 11.68
CA ALA A 1216 -2.46 -29.41 10.95
C ALA A 1216 -1.75 -28.23 11.61
N THR A 1217 -0.42 -28.20 11.54
CA THR A 1217 0.37 -27.05 12.04
C THR A 1217 0.56 -25.98 10.95
N ARG A 1218 0.89 -24.75 11.36
CA ARG A 1218 1.23 -23.66 10.43
C ARG A 1218 2.36 -24.02 9.46
N ALA A 1219 3.40 -24.72 9.92
CA ALA A 1219 4.48 -25.20 9.05
C ALA A 1219 4.01 -26.26 8.05
N GLN A 1220 3.12 -27.18 8.46
CA GLN A 1220 2.54 -28.16 7.53
C GLN A 1220 1.70 -27.48 6.45
N ALA A 1221 0.89 -26.49 6.83
CA ALA A 1221 0.11 -25.69 5.88
C ALA A 1221 1.02 -24.98 4.86
N ALA A 1222 2.10 -24.34 5.33
CA ALA A 1222 3.05 -23.66 4.46
C ALA A 1222 3.69 -24.64 3.45
N VAL A 1223 4.19 -25.80 3.90
CA VAL A 1223 4.80 -26.79 2.99
C VAL A 1223 3.80 -27.32 1.96
N MET A 1224 2.57 -27.61 2.37
CA MET A 1224 1.54 -28.08 1.43
C MET A 1224 1.19 -27.02 0.39
N ILE A 1225 1.09 -25.74 0.79
CA ILE A 1225 0.84 -24.63 -0.15
C ILE A 1225 2.02 -24.45 -1.10
N THR A 1226 3.26 -24.55 -0.63
CA THR A 1226 4.44 -24.52 -1.51
C THR A 1226 4.40 -25.64 -2.56
N ARG A 1227 4.00 -26.87 -2.18
CA ARG A 1227 3.88 -28.01 -3.11
C ARG A 1227 2.72 -27.87 -4.09
N MET A 1228 1.59 -27.31 -3.66
CA MET A 1228 0.50 -27.00 -4.58
C MET A 1228 0.91 -25.91 -5.58
N LEU A 1229 1.62 -24.88 -5.11
CA LEU A 1229 2.13 -23.84 -5.99
C LEU A 1229 3.15 -24.37 -6.99
N SER A 1230 3.95 -25.40 -6.65
CA SER A 1230 4.86 -25.99 -7.63
C SER A 1230 4.13 -26.65 -8.79
N ILE A 1231 2.94 -27.22 -8.58
CA ILE A 1231 2.10 -27.82 -9.64
C ILE A 1231 1.63 -26.78 -10.65
N TYR A 1232 1.28 -25.56 -10.21
CA TYR A 1232 0.95 -24.45 -11.11
C TYR A 1232 2.16 -23.94 -11.90
N THR A 1233 3.37 -24.32 -11.47
CA THR A 1233 4.63 -23.88 -12.07
C THR A 1233 5.36 -24.98 -12.81
N GLU A 1234 4.86 -26.21 -12.86
CA GLU A 1234 5.36 -27.26 -13.76
C GLU A 1234 4.57 -27.21 -15.07
#